data_AF-A0A1V1T5G6-F1
#
_entry.id   AF-A0A1V1T5G6-F1
#
_cell.length_a   1.000
_cell.length_b   1.000
_cell.length_c   1.000
_cell.angle_alpha   90.00
_cell.angle_beta   90.00
_cell.angle_gamma   90.00
#
_symmetry.space_group_name_H-M   'P 1'
#
loop_
_entity.id
_entity.type
_entity.pdbx_description
1 polymer ?
#
loop_
_entity_poly.entity_id
_entity_poly.type
_entity_poly.pdbx_seq_one_letter_code
_entity_poly.pdbx_strand_id
1 'polypeptide(L)'
;MAKRLIALLPLLDAVVNANVVPLETKSSAKPHGALTAIPPRETGQVGVESDYKSVSPPSIGGRQQYIDQIPFNFCPEDFGRPPKTCDLCGGDSYYHGTCNRILLSGRQTYDCANHGVGCRGYFCKCTHDGEDHNPQVTSSTVVNGQTGTVIYEPLTLTQYSNLRSHTTVTLTEVATATYSDDAGGVETALAVIFAGGIAWLAVSESGGAAAIAAIKPPSQKPEDAKDDDSSCKSDPEEECPNCGGSDGYGLCSSGDQAGCPCEEKQNCPNEPPRCSDAQCGGDNGESQCSASGEINGCTCCPDTAPLCSDKDCVGGSTQLCTETRWEECGCYLEADAEDIDEGDNSGGITDPVALSASISSVAAYVFTAVWHANYTELPGYPTPTKTAIPTSTAIANGVDLRVLPIGDSITWGARSSHDNGYRESLFNQLAARGNDVDFVGRIKSGTMADKEHEGHRGYFIEQIGQASYVGIGAAPNIVLLHAGTNDCNKSIEVETAPSRLENLIDLILDHSPNATVLVCQIIPSKRYDTQLRINDFNDALPDIVSRFVKKGKKVAIVEMNKALTVADLKDDLHPKDEGYAKMADTYYGAILDADEKGWITKPDKPDSTSPEDCQPTPSWYNLGQIADGAKVATSDGDFKPAWVKRGVVAEGACPRAQLHFMDLDGDGLKDYACVDPDTGATKVHLNIPDADGKTSGKWKDLGTIATGKKTRDGEGVIFGDLNGDGRDDYIYVDRGTDELFAWINRLQNEDGVWQWESIGRIATGIHGDWSHPTYESVQMVDLDGDGRDDLCLVDQATGKVSAWLNTGAAAIPDYYELGSIATGASASYSNRVYLGDFTGEGRADYMVVKAYGRVTGLVNRLQDMTLVPRWLDAFWLAEGPDGAKELDVRFVDMTGDGKVDYLLVDEETGKVTLWENIGTGGKYQPGEGVVLCDLDGDGTSDYFWLDEKGRGWGYLNIGQGENAWQDLGQIANGPVRDRNLIRMGVLTHSGRADYILVEEDTGRALWWQNLGPGWDWGWASRGEAATGPRETIQDTYGWKFKGKNVRFADLDGDGFDDYLYVNDQGAVVMWKNLGTNPISWGLPHLVADGVGVLARQVQFADTDGDGLLDYVVVGSVTGAARSWHNLGFRDDGSIRWNTPLSFADGVGVPGRSIKITEMTGDDRADYVTINPDNGALNLWHNRCLPI
;
A
#
# COMPACT_ATOMS: atom_id res chain seq x y z
N MET A 1 8.81 -17.00 -48.10
CA MET A 1 9.88 -16.75 -49.11
C MET A 1 10.72 -15.61 -48.54
N ALA A 2 12.01 -15.74 -48.18
CA ALA A 2 13.20 -16.00 -49.00
C ALA A 2 13.46 -14.90 -50.06
N LYS A 3 14.65 -14.24 -50.17
CA LYS A 3 15.89 -14.26 -49.34
C LYS A 3 16.89 -13.15 -49.82
N ARG A 4 17.51 -12.35 -48.92
CA ARG A 4 18.82 -11.61 -49.10
C ARG A 4 18.87 -10.49 -50.20
N LEU A 5 19.86 -9.57 -50.33
CA LEU A 5 21.15 -9.22 -49.67
C LEU A 5 21.59 -7.74 -49.98
N ILE A 6 22.68 -7.24 -49.33
CA ILE A 6 23.61 -6.11 -49.72
C ILE A 6 23.15 -4.65 -49.41
N ALA A 7 24.00 -3.65 -49.07
CA ALA A 7 25.08 -3.48 -48.04
C ALA A 7 25.81 -2.10 -48.20
N LEU A 8 26.65 -1.72 -47.20
CA LEU A 8 27.74 -0.71 -47.16
C LEU A 8 27.52 0.70 -46.54
N LEU A 9 28.53 1.11 -45.75
CA LEU A 9 28.87 2.40 -45.09
C LEU A 9 30.22 2.92 -45.69
N PRO A 10 30.94 4.01 -45.25
CA PRO A 10 30.77 4.90 -44.08
C PRO A 10 31.04 6.45 -44.26
N LEU A 11 30.78 7.20 -43.18
CA LEU A 11 31.41 8.44 -42.61
C LEU A 11 32.37 9.37 -43.42
N LEU A 12 32.20 10.71 -43.29
CA LEU A 12 33.21 11.66 -42.69
C LEU A 12 32.75 13.15 -42.49
N ASP A 13 32.92 13.67 -41.26
CA ASP A 13 33.33 15.00 -40.72
C ASP A 13 33.16 16.42 -41.36
N ALA A 14 32.73 17.37 -40.47
CA ALA A 14 33.38 18.66 -40.06
C ALA A 14 33.02 20.11 -40.58
N VAL A 15 32.45 20.91 -39.64
CA VAL A 15 32.90 22.25 -39.11
C VAL A 15 32.72 23.59 -39.91
N VAL A 16 32.11 24.63 -39.28
CA VAL A 16 32.50 26.08 -39.11
C VAL A 16 31.30 26.99 -38.70
N ASN A 17 31.54 28.00 -37.84
CA ASN A 17 30.60 29.03 -37.34
C ASN A 17 30.26 30.19 -38.32
N ALA A 18 29.15 30.93 -38.10
CA ALA A 18 29.18 32.38 -37.71
C ALA A 18 27.81 33.13 -37.66
N ASN A 19 27.52 33.75 -36.51
CA ASN A 19 26.97 35.11 -36.23
C ASN A 19 26.02 35.84 -37.21
N VAL A 20 24.93 36.43 -36.69
CA VAL A 20 24.76 37.90 -36.40
C VAL A 20 23.30 38.22 -36.01
N VAL A 21 23.10 39.14 -35.05
CA VAL A 21 21.80 39.71 -34.61
C VAL A 21 21.73 41.21 -34.90
N PRO A 22 20.57 41.74 -35.31
CA PRO A 22 20.05 43.02 -34.75
C PRO A 22 18.69 42.79 -34.03
N LEU A 23 18.33 43.39 -32.88
CA LEU A 23 18.50 44.77 -32.36
C LEU A 23 17.81 45.82 -33.25
N GLU A 24 17.05 46.81 -32.74
CA GLU A 24 16.89 47.39 -31.39
C GLU A 24 15.39 47.73 -31.12
N THR A 25 14.88 47.69 -29.87
CA THR A 25 14.59 48.82 -28.92
C THR A 25 13.73 49.99 -29.47
N LYS A 26 13.07 50.90 -28.72
CA LYS A 26 13.22 51.52 -27.37
C LYS A 26 11.83 52.16 -27.04
N SER A 27 11.46 52.75 -25.89
CA SER A 27 12.21 53.35 -24.77
C SER A 27 11.32 53.63 -23.53
N SER A 28 11.91 53.54 -22.33
CA SER A 28 11.91 54.56 -21.23
C SER A 28 10.61 54.98 -20.49
N ALA A 29 10.64 55.42 -19.20
CA ALA A 29 11.80 55.85 -18.39
C ALA A 29 11.66 55.64 -16.85
N LYS A 30 12.82 55.40 -16.22
CA LYS A 30 13.20 55.67 -14.80
C LYS A 30 13.48 57.20 -14.61
N PRO A 31 13.88 57.82 -13.45
CA PRO A 31 14.75 57.39 -12.32
C PRO A 31 14.12 57.65 -10.92
N HIS A 32 14.76 57.54 -9.74
CA HIS A 32 16.17 57.32 -9.28
C HIS A 32 16.19 56.22 -8.18
N GLY A 33 17.26 55.86 -7.46
CA GLY A 33 18.67 56.32 -7.35
C GLY A 33 19.06 56.63 -5.89
N ALA A 34 20.30 56.46 -5.39
CA ALA A 34 21.57 55.92 -5.92
C ALA A 34 22.48 55.53 -4.70
N LEU A 35 23.73 55.03 -4.74
CA LEU A 35 24.82 54.77 -5.72
C LEU A 35 25.41 53.34 -5.45
N THR A 36 26.20 52.60 -6.26
CA THR A 36 26.98 52.74 -7.52
C THR A 36 28.46 53.22 -7.48
N ALA A 37 29.39 52.36 -7.02
CA ALA A 37 30.87 52.45 -7.20
C ALA A 37 31.54 51.06 -6.96
N ILE A 38 32.33 50.36 -7.80
CA ILE A 38 32.82 50.51 -9.21
C ILE A 38 34.06 51.43 -9.39
N PRO A 39 35.19 51.05 -10.07
CA PRO A 39 35.79 49.72 -10.42
C PRO A 39 37.33 49.49 -10.09
N PRO A 40 38.33 49.41 -11.02
CA PRO A 40 39.07 48.18 -11.40
C PRO A 40 40.64 48.22 -11.31
N ARG A 41 41.35 47.10 -11.58
CA ARG A 41 42.51 47.00 -12.53
C ARG A 41 43.31 45.66 -12.51
N GLU A 42 44.04 45.41 -13.59
CA GLU A 42 45.10 44.40 -13.73
C GLU A 42 46.50 44.92 -13.29
N THR A 43 47.50 44.03 -13.41
CA THR A 43 48.97 44.21 -13.51
C THR A 43 49.82 43.96 -12.25
N GLY A 44 50.82 43.08 -12.39
CA GLY A 44 51.79 42.71 -11.34
C GLY A 44 52.48 41.36 -11.61
N GLN A 45 53.57 41.38 -12.38
CA GLN A 45 54.43 40.21 -12.64
C GLN A 45 55.73 40.25 -11.81
N VAL A 46 56.60 39.24 -11.96
CA VAL A 46 57.89 38.98 -11.24
C VAL A 46 57.70 38.24 -9.91
N GLY A 47 58.23 37.02 -9.66
CA GLY A 47 58.99 36.09 -10.51
C GLY A 47 60.47 35.91 -10.09
N VAL A 48 60.96 34.67 -10.06
CA VAL A 48 62.39 34.25 -10.14
C VAL A 48 62.43 32.72 -10.28
N GLU A 49 63.36 32.20 -11.09
CA GLU A 49 63.62 30.76 -11.27
C GLU A 49 64.65 30.24 -10.24
N SER A 50 64.64 28.94 -9.92
CA SER A 50 65.86 28.12 -10.13
C SER A 50 65.61 26.61 -10.06
N ASP A 51 66.20 25.94 -11.04
CA ASP A 51 66.63 24.53 -11.16
C ASP A 51 66.61 23.66 -9.88
N TYR A 52 66.19 22.40 -9.96
CA TYR A 52 66.94 21.40 -10.75
C TYR A 52 66.12 20.48 -11.67
N LYS A 53 66.79 20.05 -12.74
CA LYS A 53 66.23 19.25 -13.85
C LYS A 53 66.52 17.75 -13.70
N SER A 54 65.82 16.96 -14.51
CA SER A 54 66.21 15.63 -15.03
C SER A 54 66.06 14.45 -14.05
N VAL A 55 65.82 13.19 -14.47
CA VAL A 55 65.78 12.56 -15.81
C VAL A 55 64.58 11.59 -15.90
N SER A 56 63.96 11.44 -17.08
CA SER A 56 63.32 10.18 -17.52
C SER A 56 64.23 9.58 -18.62
N PRO A 57 64.50 8.26 -18.69
CA PRO A 57 63.48 7.21 -18.64
C PRO A 57 63.90 5.97 -17.78
N PRO A 58 63.80 4.68 -18.18
CA PRO A 58 63.05 3.69 -17.41
C PRO A 58 63.91 2.62 -16.71
N SER A 59 63.33 1.94 -15.71
CA SER A 59 63.73 0.58 -15.33
C SER A 59 62.59 -0.18 -14.65
N ILE A 60 62.46 -1.47 -14.95
CA ILE A 60 61.47 -2.40 -14.39
C ILE A 60 62.04 -3.02 -13.12
N GLY A 61 61.21 -3.23 -12.09
CA GLY A 61 61.46 -4.25 -11.05
C GLY A 61 61.21 -3.83 -9.60
N GLY A 62 60.31 -4.57 -8.93
CA GLY A 62 60.31 -4.78 -7.47
C GLY A 62 59.78 -3.65 -6.57
N ARG A 63 58.56 -3.81 -6.02
CA ARG A 63 58.22 -3.20 -4.72
C ARG A 63 59.11 -3.86 -3.64
N GLN A 64 60.09 -3.15 -3.09
CA GLN A 64 60.79 -3.54 -1.87
C GLN A 64 60.43 -2.57 -0.74
N GLN A 65 59.40 -2.89 0.04
CA GLN A 65 59.05 -2.12 1.24
C GLN A 65 59.98 -2.50 2.40
N TYR A 66 60.56 -1.49 3.03
CA TYR A 66 61.15 -1.60 4.37
C TYR A 66 60.02 -1.56 5.42
N ILE A 67 60.13 -2.39 6.46
CA ILE A 67 59.28 -2.32 7.65
C ILE A 67 60.12 -1.82 8.82
N ASP A 68 59.97 -0.53 9.16
CA ASP A 68 60.48 -0.01 10.43
C ASP A 68 59.48 -0.33 11.55
N GLN A 69 59.88 -1.21 12.48
CA GLN A 69 59.11 -1.48 13.70
C GLN A 69 59.50 -0.51 14.81
N ILE A 70 58.51 0.19 15.40
CA ILE A 70 58.69 0.98 16.61
C ILE A 70 58.04 0.23 17.78
N PRO A 71 58.81 -0.42 18.68
CA PRO A 71 58.26 -1.15 19.81
C PRO A 71 57.95 -0.23 21.00
N PHE A 72 56.82 -0.46 21.66
CA PHE A 72 56.54 0.06 23.00
C PHE A 72 56.78 -1.06 24.04
N ASN A 73 57.60 -0.78 25.06
CA ASN A 73 57.79 -1.65 26.22
C ASN A 73 57.03 -1.08 27.43
N PHE A 74 56.35 -1.95 28.17
CA PHE A 74 55.85 -1.68 29.53
C PHE A 74 56.47 -2.68 30.52
N CYS A 75 56.90 -2.19 31.68
CA CYS A 75 57.50 -3.02 32.73
C CYS A 75 56.44 -3.48 33.76
N PRO A 76 56.36 -4.77 34.16
CA PRO A 76 55.27 -5.25 35.01
C PRO A 76 55.35 -4.91 36.52
N GLU A 77 56.50 -4.46 37.04
CA GLU A 77 56.84 -4.61 38.48
C GLU A 77 56.19 -3.63 39.48
N ASP A 78 55.43 -2.62 39.05
CA ASP A 78 54.79 -1.63 39.94
C ASP A 78 53.25 -1.72 40.05
N PHE A 79 52.61 -2.71 39.42
CA PHE A 79 51.17 -2.97 39.63
C PHE A 79 50.90 -3.45 41.07
N GLY A 80 50.07 -2.71 41.81
CA GLY A 80 49.57 -3.11 43.14
C GLY A 80 50.08 -2.29 44.34
N ARG A 81 50.81 -1.19 44.13
CA ARG A 81 51.19 -0.26 45.22
C ARG A 81 50.17 0.88 45.40
N PRO A 82 49.85 1.30 46.64
CA PRO A 82 48.91 2.40 46.88
C PRO A 82 49.50 3.75 46.43
N PRO A 83 48.65 4.74 46.04
CA PRO A 83 49.10 6.06 45.62
C PRO A 83 49.91 6.80 46.70
N LYS A 84 50.91 7.59 46.26
CA LYS A 84 51.67 8.50 47.13
C LYS A 84 51.08 9.91 47.08
N THR A 85 51.11 10.63 48.20
CA THR A 85 50.58 12.00 48.34
C THR A 85 51.45 13.04 47.65
N CYS A 86 50.88 14.21 47.37
CA CYS A 86 51.46 15.27 46.52
C CYS A 86 52.64 16.07 47.12
N ASP A 87 53.40 15.51 48.04
CA ASP A 87 54.43 16.21 48.85
C ASP A 87 55.77 16.44 48.11
N LEU A 88 55.78 16.48 46.77
CA LEU A 88 56.98 16.65 45.93
C LEU A 88 56.88 17.76 44.85
N CYS A 89 55.88 18.65 44.91
CA CYS A 89 55.85 19.89 44.12
C CYS A 89 55.49 21.11 45.00
N GLY A 90 56.52 21.77 45.55
CA GLY A 90 56.37 22.89 46.49
C GLY A 90 56.25 24.28 45.86
N GLY A 91 55.44 25.14 46.51
CA GLY A 91 55.42 26.61 46.37
C GLY A 91 54.78 27.20 45.09
N ASP A 92 54.16 28.39 45.11
CA ASP A 92 53.61 29.15 46.24
C ASP A 92 52.52 30.14 45.75
N SER A 93 51.58 30.48 46.65
CA SER A 93 50.65 31.64 46.60
C SER A 93 49.67 31.87 45.42
N TYR A 94 48.36 31.84 45.78
CA TYR A 94 47.28 32.79 45.42
C TYR A 94 46.73 32.99 43.97
N TYR A 95 45.40 32.74 43.87
CA TYR A 95 44.37 33.23 42.92
C TYR A 95 44.16 32.60 41.53
N HIS A 96 42.86 32.56 41.16
CA HIS A 96 42.24 32.16 39.88
C HIS A 96 42.37 30.66 39.52
N GLY A 97 41.49 30.05 38.70
CA GLY A 97 40.24 30.52 38.07
C GLY A 97 39.84 29.61 36.90
N THR A 98 38.55 29.50 36.57
CA THR A 98 38.04 28.62 35.49
C THR A 98 38.06 29.27 34.10
N CYS A 99 38.24 28.48 33.05
CA CYS A 99 37.58 28.70 31.75
C CYS A 99 37.42 27.37 30.97
N ASN A 100 36.55 27.35 29.97
CA ASN A 100 35.96 26.12 29.40
C ASN A 100 36.30 25.90 27.91
N ARG A 101 36.35 24.61 27.50
CA ARG A 101 36.38 24.05 26.13
C ARG A 101 37.61 24.31 25.21
N ILE A 102 38.34 23.22 24.96
CA ILE A 102 38.60 22.56 23.65
C ILE A 102 38.74 23.46 22.40
N LEU A 103 39.82 23.22 21.63
CA LEU A 103 39.90 23.54 20.19
C LEU A 103 40.54 22.39 19.39
N LEU A 104 39.93 22.08 18.23
CA LEU A 104 40.50 21.24 17.18
C LEU A 104 41.44 22.08 16.29
N SER A 105 42.61 21.53 15.97
CA SER A 105 43.41 21.80 14.76
C SER A 105 44.52 20.75 14.68
N GLY A 106 45.00 20.32 13.52
CA GLY A 106 45.01 20.99 12.22
C GLY A 106 46.46 21.31 11.88
N ARG A 107 47.03 20.63 10.89
CA ARG A 107 48.48 20.63 10.64
C ARG A 107 48.96 22.02 10.20
N GLN A 108 49.91 22.61 10.93
CA GLN A 108 50.68 23.77 10.45
C GLN A 108 52.15 23.41 10.25
N THR A 109 52.70 23.93 9.15
CA THR A 109 54.13 23.93 8.85
C THR A 109 54.58 25.37 8.70
N TYR A 110 55.33 25.91 9.66
CA TYR A 110 56.43 26.83 9.39
C TYR A 110 57.35 26.97 10.60
N ASP A 111 58.64 27.13 10.29
CA ASP A 111 59.76 27.59 11.12
C ASP A 111 59.77 27.29 12.64
N CYS A 112 60.49 26.24 13.00
CA CYS A 112 61.27 26.18 14.25
C CYS A 112 62.70 25.78 13.89
N ALA A 113 63.43 26.70 13.24
CA ALA A 113 64.80 26.48 12.81
C ALA A 113 65.74 26.05 13.95
N ASN A 114 66.58 25.07 13.65
CA ASN A 114 67.92 24.85 14.20
C ASN A 114 68.16 25.30 15.66
N HIS A 115 67.66 24.53 16.62
CA HIS A 115 68.51 23.74 17.53
C HIS A 115 67.61 22.71 18.26
N GLY A 116 68.13 21.50 18.49
CA GLY A 116 67.32 20.40 19.02
C GLY A 116 66.83 20.63 20.46
N VAL A 117 65.65 20.05 20.75
CA VAL A 117 64.89 20.12 22.02
C VAL A 117 64.07 21.41 22.22
N GLY A 118 62.74 21.26 22.11
CA GLY A 118 61.74 22.24 22.55
C GLY A 118 60.41 22.12 21.76
N CYS A 119 59.24 22.43 22.30
CA CYS A 119 58.88 22.74 23.69
C CYS A 119 57.36 22.52 23.90
N ARG A 120 56.96 21.66 24.85
CA ARG A 120 55.70 21.79 25.62
C ARG A 120 55.94 21.29 27.05
N GLY A 121 55.80 22.17 28.03
CA GLY A 121 55.85 21.84 29.45
C GLY A 121 54.45 21.76 30.05
N TYR A 122 54.33 21.11 31.21
CA TYR A 122 53.10 20.96 31.97
C TYR A 122 53.29 21.52 33.39
N PHE A 123 52.24 22.11 33.98
CA PHE A 123 52.19 22.52 35.38
C PHE A 123 50.79 22.27 35.95
N CYS A 124 50.70 21.93 37.24
CA CYS A 124 49.48 21.46 37.92
C CYS A 124 49.37 22.03 39.34
N LYS A 125 48.14 22.15 39.87
CA LYS A 125 47.87 21.99 41.32
C LYS A 125 46.40 21.65 41.61
N CYS A 126 46.15 21.07 42.78
CA CYS A 126 44.86 20.53 43.28
C CYS A 126 44.60 21.10 44.71
N THR A 127 43.48 20.88 45.41
CA THR A 127 42.34 19.93 45.25
C THR A 127 41.12 20.46 46.03
N HIS A 128 40.03 19.66 46.12
CA HIS A 128 38.82 19.81 46.96
C HIS A 128 37.76 20.79 46.43
N ASP A 129 36.46 20.50 46.56
CA ASP A 129 35.83 19.35 47.23
C ASP A 129 35.77 18.07 46.36
N GLY A 130 35.52 16.90 46.96
CA GLY A 130 35.84 15.61 46.35
C GLY A 130 34.66 14.81 45.78
N GLU A 131 34.70 14.58 44.47
CA GLU A 131 34.26 13.32 43.82
C GLU A 131 35.38 12.85 42.88
N ASP A 132 35.39 11.56 42.53
CA ASP A 132 36.47 10.93 41.74
C ASP A 132 36.00 10.60 40.31
N HIS A 133 36.83 10.89 39.32
CA HIS A 133 36.53 10.68 37.89
C HIS A 133 37.72 9.99 37.21
N ASN A 134 37.54 8.69 36.95
CA ASN A 134 38.49 7.81 36.27
C ASN A 134 38.73 8.32 34.82
N PRO A 135 39.98 8.51 34.36
CA PRO A 135 40.25 9.17 33.08
C PRO A 135 39.89 8.30 31.87
N GLN A 136 38.78 8.65 31.22
CA GLN A 136 38.37 8.10 29.93
C GLN A 136 39.35 8.47 28.81
N VAL A 137 39.89 7.47 28.10
CA VAL A 137 40.72 7.70 26.90
C VAL A 137 39.81 7.82 25.69
N THR A 138 39.93 8.93 24.94
CA THR A 138 39.12 9.19 23.74
C THR A 138 39.95 9.17 22.45
N SER A 139 39.38 8.57 21.40
CA SER A 139 39.85 8.69 20.02
C SER A 139 38.66 9.06 19.12
N SER A 140 38.88 9.90 18.12
CA SER A 140 37.83 10.34 17.20
C SER A 140 38.27 10.35 15.75
N THR A 141 37.35 10.02 14.85
CA THR A 141 37.59 10.00 13.39
C THR A 141 36.35 10.45 12.63
N VAL A 142 36.53 10.81 11.36
CA VAL A 142 35.48 11.32 10.48
C VAL A 142 35.29 10.38 9.29
N VAL A 143 34.06 9.92 9.10
CA VAL A 143 33.62 9.21 7.89
C VAL A 143 32.42 9.98 7.33
N ASN A 144 32.44 10.27 6.02
CA ASN A 144 31.42 11.03 5.29
C ASN A 144 30.91 12.32 6.00
N GLY A 145 31.82 13.01 6.71
CA GLY A 145 31.57 14.34 7.28
C GLY A 145 31.08 14.38 8.74
N GLN A 146 30.74 13.24 9.36
CA GLN A 146 30.38 13.19 10.78
C GLN A 146 31.52 12.61 11.64
N THR A 147 31.68 13.14 12.87
CA THR A 147 32.78 12.78 13.78
C THR A 147 32.31 11.80 14.86
N GLY A 148 32.72 10.54 14.78
CA GLY A 148 32.54 9.56 15.86
C GLY A 148 33.64 9.71 16.92
N THR A 149 33.33 9.42 18.20
CA THR A 149 34.31 9.39 19.30
C THR A 149 34.14 8.12 20.12
N VAL A 150 35.21 7.34 20.29
CA VAL A 150 35.27 6.11 21.08
C VAL A 150 35.91 6.41 22.44
N ILE A 151 35.31 5.90 23.51
CA ILE A 151 35.73 6.06 24.92
C ILE A 151 36.21 4.71 25.48
N TYR A 152 37.28 4.71 26.27
CA TYR A 152 37.74 3.54 27.05
C TYR A 152 37.76 3.85 28.55
N GLU A 153 37.22 2.93 29.36
CA GLU A 153 37.30 2.94 30.84
C GLU A 153 38.04 1.70 31.37
N PRO A 154 38.93 1.84 32.37
CA PRO A 154 39.53 0.71 33.07
C PRO A 154 38.69 0.26 34.27
N LEU A 155 38.07 -0.92 34.16
CA LEU A 155 37.33 -1.57 35.25
C LEU A 155 38.26 -2.14 36.33
N THR A 156 37.73 -2.28 37.56
CA THR A 156 38.53 -2.70 38.72
C THR A 156 38.70 -4.22 38.82
N LEU A 157 39.73 -4.67 39.55
CA LEU A 157 40.14 -6.08 39.60
C LEU A 157 39.01 -7.04 40.05
N THR A 158 38.06 -6.57 40.85
CA THR A 158 36.89 -7.34 41.34
C THR A 158 35.93 -7.75 40.22
N GLN A 159 35.95 -7.09 39.06
CA GLN A 159 35.04 -7.36 37.94
C GLN A 159 35.58 -8.42 36.97
N TYR A 160 36.84 -8.86 37.15
CA TYR A 160 37.52 -9.80 36.25
C TYR A 160 37.00 -11.25 36.34
N SER A 161 36.28 -11.62 37.41
CA SER A 161 35.73 -12.98 37.56
C SER A 161 34.47 -13.26 36.73
N ASN A 162 33.76 -12.22 36.29
CA ASN A 162 32.40 -12.34 35.76
C ASN A 162 32.29 -12.05 34.26
N LEU A 163 33.40 -11.74 33.58
CA LEU A 163 33.41 -11.51 32.13
C LEU A 163 33.39 -12.83 31.35
N ARG A 164 32.18 -13.34 31.07
CA ARG A 164 31.94 -14.08 29.82
C ARG A 164 31.72 -13.05 28.71
N SER A 165 32.50 -13.16 27.64
CA SER A 165 32.44 -12.25 26.51
C SER A 165 31.15 -12.43 25.70
N HIS A 166 30.35 -11.37 25.63
CA HIS A 166 29.57 -11.08 24.43
C HIS A 166 30.20 -9.86 23.73
N THR A 167 30.21 -9.89 22.41
CA THR A 167 30.64 -8.76 21.58
C THR A 167 29.67 -8.69 20.42
N THR A 168 28.74 -7.74 20.49
CA THR A 168 27.78 -7.50 19.42
C THR A 168 28.52 -6.96 18.20
N VAL A 169 28.29 -7.58 17.04
CA VAL A 169 28.69 -7.04 15.74
C VAL A 169 27.41 -6.73 14.98
N THR A 170 27.07 -5.46 14.88
CA THR A 170 25.92 -5.00 14.10
C THR A 170 26.29 -4.99 12.63
N LEU A 171 25.58 -5.74 11.80
CA LEU A 171 25.61 -5.59 10.35
C LEU A 171 24.51 -4.60 9.94
N THR A 172 24.90 -3.37 9.62
CA THR A 172 23.99 -2.38 9.02
C THR A 172 23.85 -2.63 7.52
N GLU A 173 22.88 -3.49 7.18
CA GLU A 173 22.20 -3.66 5.89
C GLU A 173 23.02 -3.92 4.60
N VAL A 174 22.35 -4.58 3.64
CA VAL A 174 22.89 -4.91 2.33
C VAL A 174 22.62 -3.75 1.37
N ALA A 175 23.63 -2.92 1.12
CA ALA A 175 23.51 -1.82 0.15
C ALA A 175 23.53 -2.35 -1.30
N THR A 176 22.38 -2.41 -1.97
CA THR A 176 22.30 -2.59 -3.43
C THR A 176 22.70 -1.30 -4.14
N ALA A 177 23.86 -1.29 -4.80
CA ALA A 177 24.35 -0.14 -5.54
C ALA A 177 24.22 -0.34 -7.06
N THR A 178 23.29 0.36 -7.70
CA THR A 178 23.24 0.51 -9.16
C THR A 178 24.28 1.53 -9.63
N TYR A 179 24.80 1.35 -10.84
CA TYR A 179 26.06 1.96 -11.28
C TYR A 179 25.91 3.41 -11.81
N SER A 180 26.93 4.24 -11.57
CA SER A 180 27.33 5.30 -12.51
C SER A 180 28.84 5.57 -12.48
N ASP A 181 29.40 5.46 -13.68
CA ASP A 181 30.65 5.97 -14.28
C ASP A 181 31.59 6.84 -13.38
N ASP A 182 32.94 6.74 -13.44
CA ASP A 182 33.79 6.07 -14.44
C ASP A 182 35.22 5.80 -13.87
N ALA A 183 35.45 4.63 -13.25
CA ALA A 183 36.76 4.04 -12.94
C ALA A 183 36.59 2.61 -12.35
N GLY A 184 37.55 1.71 -12.58
CA GLY A 184 37.47 0.32 -12.09
C GLY A 184 37.66 0.16 -10.56
N GLY A 185 37.21 -0.99 -10.03
CA GLY A 185 37.24 -1.35 -8.60
C GLY A 185 38.63 -1.49 -7.95
N VAL A 186 38.77 -2.01 -6.73
CA VAL A 186 37.98 -3.09 -6.09
C VAL A 186 37.62 -2.78 -4.63
N GLU A 187 36.65 -3.53 -4.11
CA GLU A 187 36.10 -3.54 -2.75
C GLU A 187 37.13 -3.71 -1.62
N THR A 188 36.71 -3.44 -0.39
CA THR A 188 37.41 -3.91 0.83
C THR A 188 36.40 -4.23 1.92
N ALA A 189 36.13 -5.51 2.15
CA ALA A 189 35.38 -5.98 3.31
C ALA A 189 36.33 -6.17 4.51
N LEU A 190 35.99 -5.60 5.66
CA LEU A 190 36.74 -5.76 6.92
C LEU A 190 35.91 -6.55 7.92
N ALA A 191 36.41 -7.74 8.31
CA ALA A 191 35.85 -8.53 9.40
C ALA A 191 36.86 -8.66 10.54
N VAL A 192 36.45 -8.29 11.76
CA VAL A 192 37.24 -8.49 12.99
C VAL A 192 36.40 -9.34 13.93
N ILE A 193 36.91 -10.52 14.29
CA ILE A 193 36.23 -11.46 15.18
C ILE A 193 37.08 -11.66 16.44
N PHE A 194 36.46 -11.49 17.61
CA PHE A 194 37.11 -11.65 18.90
C PHE A 194 36.76 -12.99 19.56
N ALA A 195 37.76 -13.81 19.85
CA ALA A 195 37.65 -14.99 20.71
C ALA A 195 38.93 -15.17 21.54
N GLY A 196 38.79 -15.44 22.84
CA GLY A 196 39.89 -15.91 23.68
C GLY A 196 41.03 -14.93 24.01
N GLY A 197 40.97 -13.67 23.59
CA GLY A 197 41.92 -12.63 24.00
C GLY A 197 43.25 -12.57 23.22
N ILE A 198 43.30 -13.12 22.01
CA ILE A 198 44.40 -12.89 21.04
C ILE A 198 43.78 -12.29 19.77
N ALA A 199 44.42 -11.26 19.22
CA ALA A 199 44.00 -10.61 17.98
C ALA A 199 44.92 -11.02 16.82
N TRP A 200 44.33 -11.20 15.63
CA TRP A 200 45.03 -11.49 14.38
C TRP A 200 44.59 -10.52 13.29
N LEU A 201 45.49 -10.19 12.37
CA LEU A 201 45.23 -9.32 11.23
C LEU A 201 45.66 -10.03 9.95
N ALA A 202 44.75 -10.12 8.98
CA ALA A 202 45.03 -10.53 7.61
C ALA A 202 44.48 -9.45 6.67
N VAL A 203 45.26 -9.08 5.66
CA VAL A 203 44.91 -8.07 4.64
C VAL A 203 45.43 -8.58 3.31
N SER A 204 44.68 -8.37 2.21
CA SER A 204 45.08 -8.79 0.87
C SER A 204 44.96 -7.66 -0.15
N GLU A 205 46.02 -6.85 -0.29
CA GLU A 205 46.32 -6.25 -1.59
C GLU A 205 46.89 -7.36 -2.51
N SER A 206 46.07 -7.86 -3.45
CA SER A 206 46.51 -8.62 -4.63
C SER A 206 47.67 -9.63 -4.42
N GLY A 207 47.55 -10.54 -3.46
CA GLY A 207 48.44 -11.69 -3.29
C GLY A 207 49.80 -11.41 -2.62
N GLY A 208 49.86 -11.56 -1.29
CA GLY A 208 51.10 -11.52 -0.51
C GLY A 208 50.88 -12.00 0.93
N ALA A 209 51.86 -12.73 1.51
CA ALA A 209 51.68 -13.38 2.82
C ALA A 209 51.86 -12.43 4.02
N ALA A 210 51.06 -12.65 5.07
CA ALA A 210 51.16 -11.97 6.36
C ALA A 210 51.99 -12.79 7.38
N ALA A 211 52.62 -12.11 8.34
CA ALA A 211 53.40 -12.72 9.42
C ALA A 211 52.64 -12.68 10.77
N ILE A 212 52.85 -13.71 11.60
CA ILE A 212 52.05 -14.03 12.79
C ILE A 212 52.96 -14.14 14.02
N ALA A 213 52.62 -13.44 15.11
CA ALA A 213 53.33 -13.49 16.39
C ALA A 213 52.37 -13.42 17.59
N ALA A 214 52.57 -14.26 18.60
CA ALA A 214 51.75 -14.35 19.82
C ALA A 214 52.55 -14.09 21.10
N ILE A 215 51.86 -13.61 22.15
CA ILE A 215 52.40 -13.43 23.50
C ILE A 215 51.70 -14.41 24.45
N LYS A 216 52.42 -14.94 25.46
CA LYS A 216 51.93 -15.99 26.37
C LYS A 216 51.78 -15.49 27.82
N PRO A 217 50.74 -15.92 28.57
CA PRO A 217 50.61 -15.61 30.01
C PRO A 217 51.64 -16.35 30.90
N PRO A 218 51.90 -15.86 32.14
CA PRO A 218 52.84 -16.46 33.08
C PRO A 218 52.30 -17.72 33.78
N SER A 219 53.18 -18.49 34.43
CA SER A 219 52.85 -19.82 34.99
C SER A 219 53.41 -20.06 36.39
N GLN A 220 52.58 -19.86 37.43
CA GLN A 220 52.72 -20.46 38.77
C GLN A 220 51.44 -20.30 39.62
N LYS A 221 51.31 -21.14 40.67
CA LYS A 221 50.15 -21.22 41.59
C LYS A 221 50.55 -20.73 42.99
N PRO A 222 49.69 -20.04 43.76
CA PRO A 222 49.93 -19.70 45.16
C PRO A 222 50.17 -20.92 46.08
N GLU A 223 50.88 -20.70 47.19
CA GLU A 223 51.46 -21.76 48.05
C GLU A 223 50.49 -22.42 49.05
N ASP A 224 49.24 -21.99 49.13
CA ASP A 224 48.32 -22.26 50.26
C ASP A 224 47.18 -23.25 49.99
N ALA A 225 47.08 -23.81 48.77
CA ALA A 225 46.14 -24.89 48.45
C ALA A 225 46.70 -26.28 48.82
N LYS A 226 45.95 -27.07 49.60
CA LYS A 226 46.29 -28.44 50.01
C LYS A 226 45.25 -29.47 49.60
N ASP A 227 45.72 -30.68 49.29
CA ASP A 227 44.95 -31.88 48.96
C ASP A 227 45.38 -33.05 49.90
N ASP A 228 44.65 -34.17 49.84
CA ASP A 228 44.90 -35.50 50.47
C ASP A 228 44.92 -35.61 52.03
N ASP A 229 44.78 -36.79 52.68
CA ASP A 229 44.64 -38.19 52.24
C ASP A 229 43.66 -39.03 53.13
N SER A 230 43.37 -40.24 52.68
CA SER A 230 42.56 -41.33 53.23
C SER A 230 42.99 -41.94 54.59
N SER A 231 42.07 -42.64 55.26
CA SER A 231 42.29 -43.99 55.88
C SER A 231 41.08 -44.51 56.70
N CYS A 232 41.04 -45.84 56.92
CA CYS A 232 40.15 -46.61 57.82
C CYS A 232 38.62 -46.51 57.57
N LYS A 233 37.90 -47.53 57.08
CA LYS A 233 37.81 -48.99 57.38
C LYS A 233 37.25 -49.35 58.76
N SER A 234 36.03 -49.92 58.78
CA SER A 234 35.73 -51.25 59.37
C SER A 234 34.24 -51.59 59.29
N ASP A 235 33.92 -52.81 58.87
CA ASP A 235 32.58 -53.43 58.85
C ASP A 235 32.70 -54.81 59.54
N PRO A 236 31.74 -55.21 60.40
CA PRO A 236 30.86 -56.32 59.99
C PRO A 236 29.42 -56.30 60.54
N GLU A 237 28.54 -57.03 59.84
CA GLU A 237 27.29 -57.69 60.30
C GLU A 237 26.07 -56.81 60.67
N GLU A 238 25.20 -56.50 59.69
CA GLU A 238 23.85 -57.13 59.58
C GLU A 238 23.24 -56.96 58.16
N GLU A 239 22.09 -57.57 57.87
CA GLU A 239 21.72 -58.04 56.51
C GLU A 239 20.87 -57.08 55.63
N CYS A 240 20.96 -57.25 54.30
CA CYS A 240 20.08 -56.63 53.30
C CYS A 240 18.83 -57.50 53.01
N PRO A 241 17.69 -56.86 52.72
CA PRO A 241 16.99 -57.14 51.44
C PRO A 241 16.36 -55.86 50.82
N ASN A 242 16.38 -55.58 49.51
CA ASN A 242 16.85 -56.32 48.32
C ASN A 242 17.67 -55.31 47.45
N CYS A 243 18.73 -55.65 46.70
CA CYS A 243 18.90 -56.71 45.71
C CYS A 243 17.92 -56.59 44.53
N GLY A 244 18.33 -56.48 43.26
CA GLY A 244 19.67 -56.34 42.70
C GLY A 244 19.56 -56.11 41.17
N GLY A 245 20.68 -55.82 40.50
CA GLY A 245 20.71 -55.78 39.03
C GLY A 245 20.96 -57.16 38.42
N SER A 246 20.36 -57.42 37.25
CA SER A 246 20.53 -58.60 36.40
C SER A 246 20.34 -58.12 34.96
N ASP A 247 21.37 -58.05 34.11
CA ASP A 247 22.05 -59.18 33.42
C ASP A 247 21.15 -59.81 32.31
N GLY A 248 21.61 -60.64 31.37
CA GLY A 248 22.97 -61.04 31.02
C GLY A 248 22.96 -62.27 30.10
N TYR A 249 23.55 -62.15 28.90
CA TYR A 249 23.96 -63.26 28.01
C TYR A 249 22.94 -64.38 27.65
N GLY A 250 22.30 -64.23 26.49
CA GLY A 250 22.65 -65.02 25.30
C GLY A 250 22.32 -66.53 25.19
N LEU A 251 21.65 -66.85 24.07
CA LEU A 251 21.59 -68.15 23.35
C LEU A 251 20.53 -69.19 23.78
N CYS A 252 20.19 -70.06 22.83
CA CYS A 252 18.84 -70.64 22.68
C CYS A 252 18.80 -72.17 22.82
N SER A 253 17.65 -72.72 23.24
CA SER A 253 17.25 -74.08 22.82
C SER A 253 15.73 -74.35 22.94
N SER A 254 15.13 -74.73 21.79
CA SER A 254 13.97 -75.63 21.59
C SER A 254 12.68 -75.56 22.44
N GLY A 255 11.55 -75.43 21.74
CA GLY A 255 10.54 -76.52 21.71
C GLY A 255 9.17 -76.27 22.35
N ASP A 256 8.11 -76.44 21.56
CA ASP A 256 6.70 -76.28 21.97
C ASP A 256 6.20 -77.32 23.00
N GLN A 257 5.27 -76.93 23.89
CA GLN A 257 3.83 -77.18 23.65
C GLN A 257 2.85 -76.66 24.73
N ALA A 258 1.72 -76.13 24.22
CA ALA A 258 0.34 -76.21 24.71
C ALA A 258 -0.04 -75.75 26.15
N GLY A 259 -0.98 -74.79 26.25
CA GLY A 259 -1.55 -74.37 27.55
C GLY A 259 -2.73 -73.37 27.53
N CYS A 260 -3.51 -73.23 26.45
CA CYS A 260 -4.69 -72.35 26.45
C CYS A 260 -5.79 -72.87 27.40
N PRO A 261 -6.59 -71.97 28.00
CA PRO A 261 -7.92 -71.73 27.41
C PRO A 261 -8.21 -70.26 27.00
N CYS A 262 -8.81 -70.16 25.82
CA CYS A 262 -9.90 -69.26 25.41
C CYS A 262 -10.91 -68.93 26.54
N GLU A 263 -11.75 -67.88 26.53
CA GLU A 263 -12.14 -66.83 25.56
C GLU A 263 -13.00 -65.78 26.35
N GLU A 264 -13.64 -64.70 25.86
CA GLU A 264 -14.12 -64.30 24.53
C GLU A 264 -14.44 -62.78 24.50
N LYS A 265 -14.27 -62.09 23.33
CA LYS A 265 -14.92 -60.82 22.88
C LYS A 265 -14.82 -59.55 23.78
N GLN A 266 -14.62 -58.34 23.26
CA GLN A 266 -15.08 -57.79 21.97
C GLN A 266 -14.12 -56.68 21.45
N ASN A 267 -14.13 -56.39 20.14
CA ASN A 267 -13.11 -55.58 19.45
C ASN A 267 -13.45 -54.08 19.32
N CYS A 268 -12.41 -53.23 19.29
CA CYS A 268 -12.08 -52.35 18.15
C CYS A 268 -10.58 -51.91 18.23
N PRO A 269 -9.83 -51.77 17.12
CA PRO A 269 -8.38 -51.53 17.15
C PRO A 269 -7.97 -50.05 16.97
N ASN A 270 -6.77 -49.71 17.44
CA ASN A 270 -6.20 -48.35 17.45
C ASN A 270 -5.28 -48.06 16.23
N GLU A 271 -5.77 -48.19 15.00
CA GLU A 271 -5.04 -47.66 13.82
C GLU A 271 -6.01 -47.38 12.66
N PRO A 272 -5.89 -46.25 11.93
CA PRO A 272 -6.75 -45.94 10.78
C PRO A 272 -6.39 -46.78 9.53
N PRO A 273 -7.39 -47.13 8.69
CA PRO A 273 -7.22 -48.08 7.59
C PRO A 273 -6.46 -47.51 6.39
N ARG A 274 -6.00 -48.40 5.49
CA ARG A 274 -5.25 -48.04 4.28
C ARG A 274 -5.97 -48.58 3.03
N CYS A 275 -5.74 -47.96 1.86
CA CYS A 275 -6.49 -48.23 0.62
C CYS A 275 -6.32 -49.64 0.01
N SER A 276 -5.67 -50.58 0.70
CA SER A 276 -5.55 -52.00 0.35
C SER A 276 -6.42 -52.93 1.22
N ASP A 277 -7.16 -52.39 2.20
CA ASP A 277 -8.01 -53.18 3.09
C ASP A 277 -9.26 -53.77 2.37
N ALA A 278 -9.39 -55.09 2.44
CA ALA A 278 -10.36 -55.88 1.66
C ALA A 278 -11.84 -55.77 2.11
N GLN A 279 -12.23 -54.67 2.80
CA GLN A 279 -13.61 -54.39 3.19
C GLN A 279 -14.31 -53.36 2.30
N CYS A 280 -13.60 -52.66 1.41
CA CYS A 280 -14.19 -51.78 0.40
C CYS A 280 -14.72 -52.52 -0.85
N GLY A 281 -15.51 -53.57 -0.62
CA GLY A 281 -16.49 -54.19 -1.55
C GLY A 281 -16.13 -54.36 -3.04
N GLY A 282 -15.66 -55.55 -3.41
CA GLY A 282 -15.55 -55.96 -4.83
C GLY A 282 -16.91 -56.22 -5.52
N ASP A 283 -16.88 -56.13 -6.85
CA ASP A 283 -17.96 -56.30 -7.85
C ASP A 283 -19.24 -57.08 -7.50
N ASN A 284 -20.38 -56.52 -7.93
CA ASN A 284 -21.64 -57.25 -8.18
C ASN A 284 -22.23 -57.05 -9.61
N GLY A 285 -21.59 -56.23 -10.47
CA GLY A 285 -21.92 -56.11 -11.90
C GLY A 285 -23.11 -55.21 -12.31
N GLU A 286 -23.26 -55.06 -13.63
CA GLU A 286 -24.36 -54.40 -14.37
C GLU A 286 -24.73 -52.95 -13.93
N SER A 287 -23.80 -52.00 -14.03
CA SER A 287 -23.52 -51.19 -15.24
C SER A 287 -24.55 -50.09 -15.59
N GLN A 288 -24.17 -48.84 -15.34
CA GLN A 288 -24.54 -47.71 -16.20
C GLN A 288 -23.29 -46.93 -16.62
N CYS A 289 -22.81 -47.22 -17.83
CA CYS A 289 -21.92 -46.32 -18.56
C CYS A 289 -22.72 -45.64 -19.67
N SER A 290 -22.30 -44.45 -20.08
CA SER A 290 -22.38 -44.06 -21.48
C SER A 290 -21.02 -43.52 -21.94
N ALA A 291 -20.76 -43.54 -23.25
CA ALA A 291 -19.45 -43.93 -23.78
C ALA A 291 -18.30 -42.89 -23.69
N SER A 292 -18.41 -41.85 -22.87
CA SER A 292 -17.35 -40.86 -22.61
C SER A 292 -17.49 -40.13 -21.26
N GLY A 293 -18.20 -40.71 -20.29
CA GLY A 293 -18.53 -40.04 -19.02
C GLY A 293 -17.43 -40.12 -17.96
N GLU A 294 -16.38 -39.31 -18.08
CA GLU A 294 -15.42 -39.04 -17.00
C GLU A 294 -16.04 -38.10 -15.94
N ILE A 295 -15.80 -38.33 -14.65
CA ILE A 295 -15.70 -37.27 -13.63
C ILE A 295 -14.56 -37.61 -12.65
N ASN A 296 -13.51 -36.80 -12.74
CA ASN A 296 -12.63 -36.26 -11.70
C ASN A 296 -12.24 -37.11 -10.46
N GLY A 297 -10.92 -37.16 -10.23
CA GLY A 297 -10.42 -36.12 -9.33
C GLY A 297 -9.67 -36.50 -8.05
N CYS A 298 -8.90 -37.58 -8.01
CA CYS A 298 -7.89 -37.80 -6.96
C CYS A 298 -6.64 -38.51 -7.52
N THR A 299 -5.51 -37.79 -7.57
CA THR A 299 -4.19 -38.36 -7.92
C THR A 299 -3.25 -38.16 -6.74
N CYS A 300 -3.01 -39.21 -5.95
CA CYS A 300 -1.91 -39.23 -4.99
C CYS A 300 -0.58 -39.48 -5.73
N CYS A 301 0.53 -39.03 -5.13
CA CYS A 301 1.87 -39.29 -5.64
C CYS A 301 2.20 -40.79 -5.66
N PRO A 302 3.07 -41.26 -6.57
CA PRO A 302 3.56 -42.64 -6.56
C PRO A 302 4.66 -42.84 -5.51
N ASP A 303 4.59 -43.94 -4.74
CA ASP A 303 5.58 -44.32 -3.70
C ASP A 303 6.97 -44.75 -4.26
N THR A 304 7.22 -44.56 -5.55
CA THR A 304 8.54 -44.75 -6.19
C THR A 304 8.76 -43.74 -7.30
N ALA A 305 9.94 -43.11 -7.32
CA ALA A 305 10.33 -42.15 -8.35
C ALA A 305 10.46 -42.79 -9.74
N PRO A 306 10.07 -42.10 -10.83
CA PRO A 306 10.28 -42.58 -12.19
C PRO A 306 11.77 -42.59 -12.54
N LEU A 307 12.21 -43.66 -13.20
CA LEU A 307 13.56 -43.75 -13.77
C LEU A 307 13.65 -42.96 -15.08
N CYS A 308 14.81 -42.37 -15.37
CA CYS A 308 15.09 -41.56 -16.57
C CYS A 308 15.08 -42.34 -17.90
N SER A 309 14.48 -43.53 -17.93
CA SER A 309 14.42 -44.45 -19.07
C SER A 309 13.00 -44.65 -19.64
N ASP A 310 11.97 -44.00 -19.08
CA ASP A 310 10.62 -44.14 -19.63
C ASP A 310 10.41 -43.28 -20.88
N LYS A 311 9.62 -43.81 -21.81
CA LYS A 311 9.68 -43.53 -23.25
C LYS A 311 8.95 -42.26 -23.72
N ASP A 312 8.20 -41.62 -22.82
CA ASP A 312 7.28 -40.52 -23.14
C ASP A 312 7.84 -39.13 -22.75
N CYS A 313 9.10 -39.04 -22.31
CA CYS A 313 9.79 -37.79 -21.94
C CYS A 313 10.90 -37.45 -22.97
N VAL A 314 10.64 -36.50 -23.88
CA VAL A 314 11.40 -36.39 -25.15
C VAL A 314 12.24 -35.10 -25.29
N GLY A 315 13.55 -35.23 -25.00
CA GLY A 315 14.64 -34.34 -25.46
C GLY A 315 14.89 -33.08 -24.62
N GLY A 316 16.13 -32.65 -24.36
CA GLY A 316 17.46 -33.22 -24.68
C GLY A 316 18.57 -32.26 -24.17
N SER A 317 19.85 -32.64 -24.07
CA SER A 317 20.55 -33.86 -24.48
C SER A 317 21.91 -34.01 -23.76
N THR A 318 22.32 -35.25 -23.44
CA THR A 318 23.72 -35.75 -23.36
C THR A 318 24.80 -34.83 -22.72
N GLN A 319 25.50 -35.17 -21.64
CA GLN A 319 25.84 -36.46 -21.01
C GLN A 319 26.35 -36.17 -19.56
N LEU A 320 26.64 -37.12 -18.66
CA LEU A 320 26.73 -38.59 -18.70
C LEU A 320 26.34 -39.17 -17.32
N CYS A 321 26.22 -40.50 -17.19
CA CYS A 321 26.31 -41.24 -15.93
C CYS A 321 27.10 -42.54 -16.17
N THR A 322 28.07 -42.88 -15.31
CA THR A 322 28.82 -44.15 -15.37
C THR A 322 29.04 -44.77 -13.98
N GLU A 323 27.98 -45.46 -13.53
CA GLU A 323 27.93 -46.61 -12.61
C GLU A 323 29.05 -46.89 -11.57
N THR A 324 28.66 -46.73 -10.30
CA THR A 324 28.75 -47.74 -9.21
C THR A 324 30.02 -48.57 -8.98
N ARG A 325 30.89 -48.08 -8.08
CA ARG A 325 31.37 -48.80 -6.86
C ARG A 325 32.41 -47.98 -6.11
N TRP A 326 32.48 -48.11 -4.79
CA TRP A 326 33.69 -47.84 -4.00
C TRP A 326 33.88 -48.94 -2.94
N GLU A 327 34.98 -49.67 -3.09
CA GLU A 327 35.68 -50.34 -1.98
C GLU A 327 36.75 -49.35 -1.44
N GLU A 328 37.54 -49.73 -0.44
CA GLU A 328 38.21 -48.76 0.46
C GLU A 328 39.55 -48.15 -0.04
N CYS A 329 40.05 -47.14 0.70
CA CYS A 329 41.46 -46.69 0.81
C CYS A 329 42.14 -45.86 -0.31
N GLY A 330 42.02 -44.52 -0.23
CA GLY A 330 43.13 -43.61 0.14
C GLY A 330 44.25 -43.19 -0.84
N CYS A 331 44.87 -42.04 -0.49
CA CYS A 331 46.25 -41.57 -0.79
C CYS A 331 46.62 -40.88 -2.14
N TYR A 332 46.79 -39.54 -2.04
CA TYR A 332 47.84 -38.66 -2.63
C TYR A 332 47.99 -38.40 -4.14
N LEU A 333 48.26 -37.11 -4.44
CA LEU A 333 49.27 -36.46 -5.33
C LEU A 333 48.67 -35.10 -5.78
N GLU A 334 49.27 -33.93 -5.53
CA GLU A 334 50.55 -33.35 -5.99
C GLU A 334 50.67 -33.10 -7.51
N ALA A 335 50.52 -31.81 -7.86
CA ALA A 335 51.42 -30.99 -8.68
C ALA A 335 51.34 -30.95 -10.24
N ASP A 336 51.66 -29.75 -10.73
CA ASP A 336 52.31 -29.35 -11.99
C ASP A 336 51.62 -29.45 -13.38
N ALA A 337 51.08 -28.29 -13.80
CA ALA A 337 51.71 -27.36 -14.77
C ALA A 337 51.29 -27.28 -16.26
N GLU A 338 51.34 -26.01 -16.71
CA GLU A 338 51.69 -25.45 -18.06
C GLU A 338 50.64 -25.26 -19.20
N ASP A 339 50.88 -24.14 -19.90
CA ASP A 339 50.39 -23.60 -21.20
C ASP A 339 48.89 -23.35 -21.49
N ILE A 340 48.54 -22.05 -21.68
CA ILE A 340 48.14 -21.45 -22.98
C ILE A 340 48.14 -19.89 -22.88
N ASP A 341 48.36 -19.20 -24.02
CA ASP A 341 48.81 -17.80 -24.18
C ASP A 341 47.76 -16.65 -24.09
N GLU A 342 48.29 -15.41 -24.13
CA GLU A 342 47.65 -14.08 -24.17
C GLU A 342 46.57 -13.87 -25.26
N GLY A 343 45.56 -13.00 -25.05
CA GLY A 343 44.58 -12.69 -26.12
C GLY A 343 43.40 -11.72 -25.91
N ASP A 344 43.66 -10.45 -25.53
CA ASP A 344 42.73 -9.28 -25.69
C ASP A 344 41.40 -9.27 -24.87
N ASN A 345 40.59 -8.21 -25.03
CA ASN A 345 39.74 -7.60 -24.00
C ASN A 345 38.21 -7.80 -24.14
N SER A 346 37.52 -7.41 -23.05
CA SER A 346 36.10 -7.05 -22.90
C SER A 346 35.08 -8.20 -22.75
N GLY A 347 34.36 -8.18 -21.62
CA GLY A 347 33.40 -9.20 -21.22
C GLY A 347 33.24 -9.24 -19.69
N GLY A 348 32.64 -8.21 -19.11
CA GLY A 348 32.37 -8.19 -17.65
C GLY A 348 31.32 -9.23 -17.28
N ILE A 349 31.57 -10.00 -16.21
CA ILE A 349 30.59 -10.95 -15.66
C ILE A 349 29.59 -10.17 -14.80
N THR A 350 28.37 -9.98 -15.31
CA THR A 350 27.30 -9.20 -14.66
C THR A 350 26.26 -10.10 -13.98
N ASP A 351 26.69 -11.24 -13.43
CA ASP A 351 25.84 -12.19 -12.69
C ASP A 351 26.25 -12.22 -11.21
N PRO A 352 25.41 -11.72 -10.29
CA PRO A 352 25.67 -11.76 -8.84
C PRO A 352 25.83 -13.17 -8.26
N VAL A 353 25.15 -14.17 -8.85
CA VAL A 353 25.19 -15.56 -8.36
C VAL A 353 26.58 -16.15 -8.58
N ALA A 354 27.17 -15.92 -9.75
CA ALA A 354 28.53 -16.34 -10.06
C ALA A 354 29.59 -15.72 -9.14
N LEU A 355 29.40 -14.46 -8.72
CA LEU A 355 30.32 -13.78 -7.82
C LEU A 355 30.35 -14.43 -6.42
N SER A 356 29.18 -14.79 -5.87
CA SER A 356 29.04 -15.44 -4.55
C SER A 356 29.80 -16.79 -4.43
N ALA A 357 29.85 -17.55 -5.53
CA ALA A 357 30.57 -18.83 -5.59
C ALA A 357 32.09 -18.65 -5.49
N SER A 358 32.63 -17.55 -6.03
CA SER A 358 34.07 -17.26 -5.98
C SER A 358 34.55 -16.98 -4.54
N ILE A 359 33.80 -16.16 -3.78
CA ILE A 359 34.10 -15.84 -2.37
C ILE A 359 34.06 -17.09 -1.50
N SER A 360 33.03 -17.92 -1.68
CA SER A 360 32.82 -19.17 -0.93
C SER A 360 33.98 -20.17 -1.13
N SER A 361 34.49 -20.30 -2.35
CA SER A 361 35.60 -21.20 -2.67
C SER A 361 36.95 -20.74 -2.09
N VAL A 362 37.21 -19.43 -2.04
CA VAL A 362 38.43 -18.88 -1.40
C VAL A 362 38.38 -19.07 0.12
N ALA A 363 37.23 -18.86 0.76
CA ALA A 363 37.06 -19.11 2.20
C ALA A 363 37.29 -20.58 2.56
N ALA A 364 36.75 -21.51 1.75
CA ALA A 364 36.97 -22.94 1.93
C ALA A 364 38.45 -23.33 1.76
N TYR A 365 39.18 -22.72 0.82
CA TYR A 365 40.60 -23.00 0.62
C TYR A 365 41.44 -22.56 1.83
N VAL A 366 41.19 -21.37 2.38
CA VAL A 366 41.89 -20.86 3.58
C VAL A 366 41.63 -21.75 4.80
N PHE A 367 40.38 -22.17 5.04
CA PHE A 367 40.05 -23.09 6.14
C PHE A 367 40.75 -24.45 5.99
N THR A 368 40.79 -24.99 4.77
CA THR A 368 41.35 -26.32 4.49
C THR A 368 42.88 -26.36 4.50
N ALA A 369 43.53 -25.26 4.09
CA ALA A 369 44.99 -25.17 4.02
C ALA A 369 45.66 -24.91 5.38
N VAL A 370 44.97 -24.24 6.32
CA VAL A 370 45.55 -23.87 7.62
C VAL A 370 45.42 -24.97 8.68
N TRP A 371 44.38 -25.83 8.61
CA TRP A 371 44.00 -26.70 9.73
C TRP A 371 44.36 -28.20 9.63
N HIS A 372 45.05 -28.64 8.58
CA HIS A 372 45.48 -30.04 8.43
C HIS A 372 46.74 -30.41 9.25
N ALA A 373 46.66 -30.26 10.58
CA ALA A 373 47.60 -30.82 11.54
C ALA A 373 46.83 -31.61 12.62
N ASN A 374 47.41 -32.71 13.10
CA ASN A 374 46.68 -33.73 13.86
C ASN A 374 46.20 -33.23 15.24
N TYR A 375 44.88 -33.12 15.41
CA TYR A 375 44.25 -32.47 16.57
C TYR A 375 44.38 -33.25 17.90
N THR A 376 44.83 -34.51 17.85
CA THR A 376 44.98 -35.38 19.03
C THR A 376 46.24 -35.13 19.87
N GLU A 377 47.18 -34.31 19.40
CA GLU A 377 48.45 -34.04 20.10
C GLU A 377 48.53 -32.66 20.78
N LEU A 378 47.43 -31.90 20.82
CA LEU A 378 47.35 -30.62 21.55
C LEU A 378 47.31 -30.86 23.08
N PRO A 379 48.33 -30.41 23.86
CA PRO A 379 48.34 -30.63 25.31
C PRO A 379 47.21 -29.84 25.99
N GLY A 380 46.23 -30.57 26.53
CA GLY A 380 45.03 -29.99 27.16
C GLY A 380 43.72 -30.23 26.42
N TYR A 381 43.71 -31.00 25.32
CA TYR A 381 42.47 -31.47 24.69
C TYR A 381 41.79 -32.57 25.54
N PRO A 382 40.61 -32.34 26.15
CA PRO A 382 39.88 -33.39 26.85
C PRO A 382 39.09 -34.26 25.85
N THR A 383 39.08 -35.57 26.06
CA THR A 383 38.18 -36.46 25.29
C THR A 383 36.72 -36.03 25.54
N PRO A 384 35.90 -35.79 24.49
CA PRO A 384 34.59 -35.16 24.68
C PRO A 384 33.57 -36.11 25.33
N THR A 385 33.43 -36.02 26.65
CA THR A 385 32.14 -36.29 27.28
C THR A 385 31.12 -35.29 26.73
N LYS A 386 30.01 -35.78 26.18
CA LYS A 386 28.89 -34.95 25.73
C LYS A 386 28.30 -34.17 26.91
N THR A 387 28.72 -32.92 27.07
CA THR A 387 28.05 -31.90 27.87
C THR A 387 27.46 -30.89 26.90
N ALA A 388 26.13 -30.73 26.90
CA ALA A 388 25.48 -29.81 25.98
C ALA A 388 25.89 -28.35 26.26
N ILE A 389 26.04 -27.56 25.20
CA ILE A 389 25.95 -26.11 25.30
C ILE A 389 24.49 -25.82 25.66
N PRO A 390 24.20 -25.04 26.72
CA PRO A 390 22.83 -24.64 27.01
C PRO A 390 22.40 -23.62 25.96
N THR A 391 21.64 -24.09 24.95
CA THR A 391 20.65 -23.25 24.27
C THR A 391 19.75 -22.63 25.35
N SER A 392 19.55 -21.31 25.31
CA SER A 392 18.49 -20.68 26.09
C SER A 392 17.17 -21.33 25.70
N THR A 393 16.53 -22.04 26.62
CA THR A 393 15.27 -22.74 26.33
C THR A 393 14.19 -21.75 25.93
N ALA A 394 13.44 -22.08 24.87
CA ALA A 394 12.25 -21.35 24.49
C ALA A 394 11.27 -21.27 25.66
N ILE A 395 10.63 -20.11 25.82
CA ILE A 395 9.65 -19.82 26.87
C ILE A 395 8.58 -20.90 26.90
N ALA A 396 8.28 -21.42 28.09
CA ALA A 396 7.34 -22.50 28.36
C ALA A 396 7.53 -23.75 27.46
N ASN A 397 8.79 -24.02 27.06
CA ASN A 397 9.22 -25.11 26.17
C ASN A 397 8.87 -24.89 24.67
N GLY A 398 8.74 -23.64 24.23
CA GLY A 398 8.46 -23.33 22.82
C GLY A 398 6.98 -23.39 22.48
N VAL A 399 6.12 -22.93 23.39
CA VAL A 399 4.75 -22.55 23.02
C VAL A 399 4.80 -21.23 22.24
N ASP A 400 3.91 -21.11 21.28
CA ASP A 400 3.56 -19.86 20.62
C ASP A 400 3.18 -18.77 21.66
N LEU A 401 3.68 -17.55 21.46
CA LEU A 401 3.53 -16.42 22.38
C LEU A 401 2.64 -15.35 21.75
N ARG A 402 1.36 -15.35 22.13
CA ARG A 402 0.41 -14.29 21.79
C ARG A 402 0.47 -13.16 22.81
N VAL A 403 1.11 -12.08 22.43
CA VAL A 403 1.46 -10.95 23.30
C VAL A 403 0.54 -9.77 23.02
N LEU A 404 -0.15 -9.25 24.03
CA LEU A 404 -0.96 -8.03 23.92
C LEU A 404 -0.23 -6.85 24.60
N PRO A 405 0.38 -5.91 23.87
CA PRO A 405 0.88 -4.66 24.41
C PRO A 405 -0.29 -3.68 24.55
N ILE A 406 -0.78 -3.44 25.77
CA ILE A 406 -1.96 -2.60 26.05
C ILE A 406 -1.59 -1.40 26.94
N GLY A 407 -2.08 -0.20 26.63
CA GLY A 407 -1.74 1.00 27.39
C GLY A 407 -1.99 2.32 26.68
N ASP A 408 -1.21 3.33 27.05
CA ASP A 408 -1.30 4.69 26.52
C ASP A 408 -0.26 5.01 25.42
N SER A 409 0.08 6.29 25.21
CA SER A 409 1.05 6.74 24.20
C SER A 409 2.46 6.16 24.37
N ILE A 410 2.79 5.63 25.55
CA ILE A 410 4.04 4.92 25.80
C ILE A 410 3.98 3.48 25.26
N THR A 411 2.82 2.82 25.29
CA THR A 411 2.61 1.53 24.60
C THR A 411 2.52 1.69 23.09
N TRP A 412 1.98 2.82 22.59
CA TRP A 412 2.12 3.17 21.16
C TRP A 412 3.60 3.15 20.77
N GLY A 413 4.46 3.78 21.60
CA GLY A 413 5.89 3.97 21.31
C GLY A 413 6.26 5.41 20.95
N ALA A 414 5.36 6.35 21.21
CA ALA A 414 5.51 7.76 20.85
C ALA A 414 6.84 8.35 21.33
N ARG A 415 7.49 9.15 20.47
CA ARG A 415 8.82 9.77 20.66
C ARG A 415 10.03 8.84 20.51
N SER A 416 9.83 7.56 20.23
CA SER A 416 10.90 6.78 19.59
C SER A 416 11.14 7.29 18.16
N SER A 417 12.28 6.96 17.55
CA SER A 417 12.61 7.40 16.18
C SER A 417 11.87 6.64 15.07
N HIS A 418 11.22 5.54 15.41
CA HIS A 418 10.58 4.57 14.50
C HIS A 418 9.15 4.17 14.96
N ASP A 419 8.61 4.87 15.96
CA ASP A 419 7.34 4.64 16.68
C ASP A 419 7.06 3.21 17.24
N ASN A 420 7.90 2.18 17.00
CA ASN A 420 7.73 0.84 17.61
C ASN A 420 7.82 0.84 19.16
N GLY A 421 8.43 1.87 19.75
CA GLY A 421 8.65 1.94 21.20
C GLY A 421 9.46 0.76 21.74
N TYR A 422 8.93 0.08 22.77
CA TYR A 422 9.56 -1.10 23.35
C TYR A 422 9.24 -2.42 22.62
N ARG A 423 8.25 -2.42 21.72
CA ARG A 423 7.66 -3.65 21.15
C ARG A 423 8.68 -4.44 20.33
N GLU A 424 9.41 -3.76 19.46
CA GLU A 424 10.42 -4.36 18.57
C GLU A 424 11.58 -5.04 19.32
N SER A 425 12.16 -4.38 20.33
CA SER A 425 13.24 -4.98 21.13
C SER A 425 12.73 -6.20 21.90
N LEU A 426 11.49 -6.16 22.39
CA LEU A 426 10.89 -7.27 23.12
C LEU A 426 10.58 -8.46 22.20
N PHE A 427 9.94 -8.21 21.06
CA PHE A 427 9.66 -9.22 20.02
C PHE A 427 10.96 -9.95 19.63
N ASN A 428 12.01 -9.21 19.29
CA ASN A 428 13.31 -9.78 18.94
C ASN A 428 13.93 -10.60 20.08
N GLN A 429 13.80 -10.17 21.35
CA GLN A 429 14.29 -10.93 22.51
C GLN A 429 13.51 -12.24 22.75
N LEU A 430 12.21 -12.29 22.41
CA LEU A 430 11.39 -13.50 22.51
C LEU A 430 11.66 -14.47 21.34
N ALA A 431 11.61 -13.98 20.10
CA ALA A 431 11.87 -14.78 18.90
C ALA A 431 13.28 -15.41 18.90
N ALA A 432 14.28 -14.68 19.41
CA ALA A 432 15.65 -15.18 19.55
C ALA A 432 15.80 -16.41 20.50
N ARG A 433 14.77 -16.75 21.29
CA ARG A 433 14.74 -18.00 22.09
C ARG A 433 14.19 -19.21 21.33
N GLY A 434 13.68 -19.02 20.11
CA GLY A 434 13.00 -20.07 19.35
C GLY A 434 11.54 -20.30 19.78
N ASN A 435 10.89 -19.25 20.29
CA ASN A 435 9.42 -19.19 20.33
C ASN A 435 8.89 -18.65 19.00
N ASP A 436 7.72 -19.12 18.61
CA ASP A 436 6.86 -18.39 17.67
C ASP A 436 6.21 -17.22 18.44
N VAL A 437 6.11 -16.05 17.82
CA VAL A 437 5.72 -14.79 18.50
C VAL A 437 4.76 -14.00 17.62
N ASP A 438 3.68 -13.55 18.24
CA ASP A 438 2.48 -12.98 17.63
C ASP A 438 2.01 -11.82 18.53
N PHE A 439 2.26 -10.58 18.14
CA PHE A 439 1.75 -9.41 18.86
C PHE A 439 0.33 -9.11 18.37
N VAL A 440 -0.60 -8.88 19.31
CA VAL A 440 -2.01 -8.69 19.00
C VAL A 440 -2.56 -7.39 19.55
N GLY A 441 -3.52 -6.83 18.81
CA GLY A 441 -4.18 -5.55 19.07
C GLY A 441 -4.53 -4.86 17.76
N ARG A 442 -5.59 -4.05 17.75
CA ARG A 442 -6.10 -3.44 16.51
C ARG A 442 -5.21 -2.32 15.97
N ILE A 443 -4.50 -1.57 16.83
CA ILE A 443 -3.63 -0.49 16.37
C ILE A 443 -2.35 -1.08 15.77
N LYS A 444 -2.11 -0.79 14.48
CA LYS A 444 -0.86 -1.10 13.80
C LYS A 444 0.01 0.16 13.74
N SER A 445 1.16 0.19 14.40
CA SER A 445 2.04 1.37 14.32
C SER A 445 3.54 1.08 14.45
N GLY A 446 4.33 1.89 13.74
CA GLY A 446 5.78 1.78 13.64
C GLY A 446 6.25 1.01 12.39
N THR A 447 7.53 0.71 12.33
CA THR A 447 8.23 0.07 11.20
C THR A 447 8.59 -1.40 11.40
N MET A 448 8.28 -1.99 12.56
CA MET A 448 8.55 -3.43 12.79
C MET A 448 7.57 -4.32 12.01
N ALA A 449 7.97 -5.58 11.76
CA ALA A 449 7.18 -6.51 10.94
C ALA A 449 5.84 -6.93 11.58
N ASP A 450 5.82 -7.05 12.91
CA ASP A 450 4.67 -7.42 13.74
C ASP A 450 4.30 -6.18 14.58
N LYS A 451 3.45 -5.31 14.02
CA LYS A 451 3.31 -3.89 14.43
C LYS A 451 2.06 -3.63 15.27
N GLU A 452 1.34 -4.68 15.62
CA GLU A 452 0.04 -4.74 16.26
C GLU A 452 0.13 -4.48 17.78
N HIS A 453 -0.80 -3.68 18.32
CA HIS A 453 -0.90 -3.35 19.76
C HIS A 453 -2.22 -2.65 20.13
N GLU A 454 -2.40 -2.40 21.44
CA GLU A 454 -3.52 -1.65 22.03
C GLU A 454 -3.00 -0.44 22.83
N GLY A 455 -2.24 0.43 22.17
CA GLY A 455 -1.55 1.57 22.79
C GLY A 455 -2.17 2.88 22.39
N HIS A 456 -3.01 3.47 23.22
CA HIS A 456 -3.92 4.55 22.84
C HIS A 456 -3.39 5.95 23.21
N ARG A 457 -3.10 6.79 22.20
CA ARG A 457 -2.44 8.09 22.40
C ARG A 457 -3.33 9.08 23.18
N GLY A 458 -2.95 9.36 24.42
CA GLY A 458 -3.59 10.38 25.26
C GLY A 458 -4.83 9.92 26.04
N TYR A 459 -5.22 8.65 25.94
CA TYR A 459 -6.40 8.07 26.58
C TYR A 459 -6.21 7.81 28.08
N PHE A 460 -7.30 7.86 28.85
CA PHE A 460 -7.36 7.40 30.25
C PHE A 460 -7.61 5.88 30.35
N ILE A 461 -7.39 5.29 31.53
CA ILE A 461 -7.51 3.83 31.75
C ILE A 461 -8.86 3.24 31.28
N GLU A 462 -9.97 3.97 31.51
CA GLU A 462 -11.31 3.52 31.10
C GLU A 462 -11.51 3.55 29.58
N GLN A 463 -10.94 4.55 28.90
CA GLN A 463 -11.00 4.64 27.43
C GLN A 463 -10.13 3.57 26.78
N ILE A 464 -8.96 3.25 27.37
CA ILE A 464 -8.12 2.13 26.93
C ILE A 464 -8.93 0.83 27.01
N GLY A 465 -9.61 0.57 28.13
CA GLY A 465 -10.45 -0.63 28.29
C GLY A 465 -11.66 -0.70 27.37
N GLN A 466 -12.16 0.43 26.88
CA GLN A 466 -13.25 0.50 25.89
C GLN A 466 -12.76 0.25 24.46
N ALA A 467 -11.65 0.88 24.06
CA ALA A 467 -11.12 0.78 22.70
C ALA A 467 -10.39 -0.55 22.44
N SER A 468 -9.78 -1.15 23.48
CA SER A 468 -8.94 -2.35 23.35
C SER A 468 -9.70 -3.68 23.27
N TYR A 469 -11.00 -3.66 22.94
CA TYR A 469 -11.83 -4.87 23.01
C TYR A 469 -11.34 -5.97 22.06
N VAL A 470 -10.90 -5.60 20.84
CA VAL A 470 -10.38 -6.54 19.83
C VAL A 470 -9.09 -7.22 20.29
N GLY A 471 -8.08 -6.46 20.75
CA GLY A 471 -6.86 -7.05 21.30
C GLY A 471 -7.08 -7.92 22.54
N ILE A 472 -8.14 -7.66 23.32
CA ILE A 472 -8.53 -8.49 24.47
C ILE A 472 -9.23 -9.80 24.02
N GLY A 473 -10.06 -9.76 22.97
CA GLY A 473 -10.75 -10.93 22.37
C GLY A 473 -9.83 -11.86 21.57
N ALA A 474 -8.65 -11.38 21.16
CA ALA A 474 -7.61 -12.16 20.49
C ALA A 474 -7.01 -13.33 21.33
N ALA A 475 -7.39 -13.45 22.61
CA ALA A 475 -6.98 -14.50 23.56
C ALA A 475 -5.47 -14.61 23.89
N PRO A 476 -4.76 -13.50 24.20
CA PRO A 476 -3.33 -13.50 24.51
C PRO A 476 -2.94 -14.36 25.72
N ASN A 477 -1.78 -15.03 25.65
CA ASN A 477 -1.17 -15.70 26.82
C ASN A 477 -0.26 -14.76 27.63
N ILE A 478 0.18 -13.64 27.07
CA ILE A 478 0.98 -12.61 27.75
C ILE A 478 0.36 -11.25 27.49
N VAL A 479 0.16 -10.44 28.54
CA VAL A 479 -0.39 -9.08 28.42
C VAL A 479 0.53 -8.08 29.11
N LEU A 480 0.94 -7.03 28.40
CA LEU A 480 1.88 -6.00 28.84
C LEU A 480 1.10 -4.71 29.10
N LEU A 481 0.69 -4.47 30.35
CA LEU A 481 -0.29 -3.43 30.69
C LEU A 481 0.38 -2.16 31.26
N HIS A 482 0.49 -1.10 30.46
CA HIS A 482 0.99 0.22 30.89
C HIS A 482 -0.09 1.31 30.70
N ALA A 483 -1.01 1.41 31.66
CA ALA A 483 -2.13 2.36 31.62
C ALA A 483 -2.18 3.23 32.89
N GLY A 484 -2.43 4.54 32.70
CA GLY A 484 -2.65 5.52 33.78
C GLY A 484 -1.80 6.79 33.69
N THR A 485 -0.86 6.88 32.74
CA THR A 485 0.01 8.07 32.61
C THR A 485 -0.79 9.35 32.35
N ASN A 486 -1.89 9.24 31.60
CA ASN A 486 -2.76 10.38 31.30
C ASN A 486 -3.62 10.82 32.48
N ASP A 487 -4.15 9.88 33.28
CA ASP A 487 -4.84 10.16 34.55
C ASP A 487 -3.90 11.00 35.46
N CYS A 488 -2.69 10.49 35.71
CA CYS A 488 -1.67 11.15 36.54
C CYS A 488 -1.16 12.47 35.93
N ASN A 489 -0.97 12.58 34.61
CA ASN A 489 -0.46 13.80 33.97
C ASN A 489 -1.51 14.92 33.91
N LYS A 490 -2.73 14.60 33.47
CA LYS A 490 -3.83 15.58 33.35
C LYS A 490 -4.50 15.87 34.70
N SER A 491 -4.17 15.10 35.75
CA SER A 491 -4.73 15.21 37.11
C SER A 491 -6.24 14.98 37.16
N ILE A 492 -6.74 14.07 36.31
CA ILE A 492 -8.16 13.72 36.19
C ILE A 492 -8.39 12.39 36.91
N GLU A 493 -9.29 12.42 37.89
CA GLU A 493 -9.78 11.24 38.63
C GLU A 493 -8.69 10.28 39.16
N VAL A 494 -7.57 10.86 39.61
CA VAL A 494 -6.39 10.09 40.04
C VAL A 494 -6.67 9.18 41.24
N GLU A 495 -7.57 9.60 42.15
CA GLU A 495 -7.98 8.80 43.32
C GLU A 495 -8.68 7.47 42.95
N THR A 496 -9.34 7.41 41.79
CA THR A 496 -10.06 6.21 41.30
C THR A 496 -9.33 5.48 40.17
N ALA A 497 -8.24 6.02 39.64
CA ALA A 497 -7.42 5.39 38.61
C ALA A 497 -6.91 3.99 38.99
N PRO A 498 -6.45 3.70 40.24
CA PRO A 498 -6.06 2.34 40.62
C PRO A 498 -7.22 1.33 40.55
N SER A 499 -8.45 1.77 40.87
CA SER A 499 -9.65 0.93 40.76
C SER A 499 -10.07 0.70 39.31
N ARG A 500 -9.87 1.69 38.41
CA ARG A 500 -10.04 1.49 36.97
C ARG A 500 -9.06 0.46 36.42
N LEU A 501 -7.81 0.48 36.90
CA LEU A 501 -6.81 -0.51 36.50
C LEU A 501 -7.18 -1.92 36.97
N GLU A 502 -7.70 -2.07 38.19
CA GLU A 502 -8.26 -3.35 38.67
C GLU A 502 -9.40 -3.86 37.77
N ASN A 503 -10.34 -2.98 37.38
CA ASN A 503 -11.41 -3.36 36.45
C ASN A 503 -10.87 -3.80 35.07
N LEU A 504 -9.85 -3.13 34.54
CA LEU A 504 -9.21 -3.49 33.27
C LEU A 504 -8.49 -4.86 33.37
N ILE A 505 -7.84 -5.15 34.50
CA ILE A 505 -7.21 -6.46 34.74
C ILE A 505 -8.26 -7.57 34.88
N ASP A 506 -9.39 -7.34 35.56
CA ASP A 506 -10.51 -8.30 35.58
C ASP A 506 -11.09 -8.49 34.15
N LEU A 507 -11.31 -7.43 33.37
CA LEU A 507 -11.78 -7.51 31.97
C LEU A 507 -10.90 -8.38 31.07
N ILE A 508 -9.58 -8.17 31.12
CA ILE A 508 -8.57 -8.97 30.39
C ILE A 508 -8.66 -10.44 30.82
N LEU A 509 -8.77 -10.68 32.13
CA LEU A 509 -8.76 -12.03 32.71
C LEU A 509 -10.11 -12.76 32.63
N ASP A 510 -11.18 -12.10 32.21
CA ASP A 510 -12.47 -12.73 31.91
C ASP A 510 -12.51 -13.24 30.45
N HIS A 511 -11.89 -12.53 29.49
CA HIS A 511 -11.74 -13.00 28.10
C HIS A 511 -10.58 -13.99 27.94
N SER A 512 -9.45 -13.77 28.63
CA SER A 512 -8.27 -14.65 28.60
C SER A 512 -7.96 -15.22 30.00
N PRO A 513 -8.71 -16.22 30.51
CA PRO A 513 -8.55 -16.72 31.88
C PRO A 513 -7.17 -17.29 32.21
N ASN A 514 -6.42 -17.76 31.20
CA ASN A 514 -5.07 -18.28 31.36
C ASN A 514 -3.96 -17.26 31.06
N ALA A 515 -4.27 -16.00 30.73
CA ALA A 515 -3.27 -14.98 30.43
C ALA A 515 -2.35 -14.69 31.63
N THR A 516 -1.08 -14.42 31.35
CA THR A 516 -0.13 -13.80 32.29
C THR A 516 -0.17 -12.29 32.10
N VAL A 517 -0.72 -11.56 33.08
CA VAL A 517 -0.85 -10.09 33.02
C VAL A 517 0.30 -9.43 33.78
N LEU A 518 1.16 -8.74 33.03
CA LEU A 518 2.32 -8.01 33.52
C LEU A 518 1.95 -6.54 33.67
N VAL A 519 1.52 -6.18 34.88
CA VAL A 519 1.03 -4.85 35.25
C VAL A 519 2.21 -3.91 35.46
N CYS A 520 2.36 -2.93 34.58
CA CYS A 520 3.51 -2.05 34.56
C CYS A 520 3.30 -0.84 35.48
N GLN A 521 4.29 -0.55 36.34
CA GLN A 521 4.37 0.76 36.99
C GLN A 521 4.50 1.86 35.93
N ILE A 522 3.83 3.00 36.13
CA ILE A 522 4.01 4.17 35.28
C ILE A 522 5.45 4.69 35.45
N ILE A 523 6.14 4.91 34.33
CA ILE A 523 7.53 5.41 34.29
C ILE A 523 7.69 6.82 34.91
N PRO A 524 8.92 7.28 35.22
CA PRO A 524 9.13 8.61 35.79
C PRO A 524 8.69 9.76 34.87
N SER A 525 8.44 10.94 35.44
CA SER A 525 8.15 12.18 34.71
C SER A 525 9.10 13.30 35.11
N LYS A 526 9.44 14.20 34.17
CA LYS A 526 10.17 15.45 34.47
C LYS A 526 9.34 16.44 35.28
N ARG A 527 8.00 16.30 35.27
CA ARG A 527 7.08 17.17 35.99
C ARG A 527 6.88 16.70 37.42
N TYR A 528 7.33 17.50 38.39
CA TYR A 528 7.20 17.22 39.82
C TYR A 528 5.76 16.94 40.28
N ASP A 529 4.78 17.69 39.76
CA ASP A 529 3.36 17.51 40.14
C ASP A 529 2.79 16.18 39.63
N THR A 530 3.18 15.78 38.41
CA THR A 530 2.84 14.49 37.82
C THR A 530 3.59 13.34 38.52
N GLN A 531 4.87 13.53 38.86
CA GLN A 531 5.67 12.51 39.53
C GLN A 531 5.12 12.13 40.91
N LEU A 532 4.61 13.08 41.70
CA LEU A 532 3.94 12.76 42.97
C LEU A 532 2.72 11.84 42.73
N ARG A 533 1.87 12.20 41.75
CA ARG A 533 0.68 11.41 41.40
C ARG A 533 1.01 10.04 40.79
N ILE A 534 2.17 9.91 40.15
CA ILE A 534 2.72 8.63 39.68
C ILE A 534 3.19 7.76 40.85
N ASN A 535 3.83 8.35 41.87
CA ASN A 535 4.22 7.63 43.08
C ASN A 535 2.98 7.09 43.80
N ASP A 536 1.99 7.96 44.07
CA ASP A 536 0.75 7.59 44.76
C ASP A 536 -0.02 6.46 44.04
N PHE A 537 0.01 6.46 42.69
CA PHE A 537 -0.58 5.40 41.87
C PHE A 537 0.23 4.10 41.91
N ASN A 538 1.56 4.18 41.73
CA ASN A 538 2.44 3.01 41.71
C ASN A 538 2.46 2.29 43.08
N ASP A 539 2.42 3.03 44.19
CA ASP A 539 2.35 2.50 45.56
C ASP A 539 1.06 1.69 45.81
N ALA A 540 -0.01 1.89 45.02
CA ALA A 540 -1.26 1.13 45.12
C ALA A 540 -1.24 -0.22 44.35
N LEU A 541 -0.35 -0.38 43.37
CA LEU A 541 -0.29 -1.58 42.51
C LEU A 541 -0.01 -2.88 43.28
N PRO A 542 0.89 -2.93 44.30
CA PRO A 542 1.13 -4.14 45.09
C PRO A 542 -0.13 -4.73 45.71
N ASP A 543 -1.03 -3.89 46.23
CA ASP A 543 -2.28 -4.34 46.83
C ASP A 543 -3.31 -4.80 45.79
N ILE A 544 -3.33 -4.22 44.58
CA ILE A 544 -4.16 -4.68 43.45
C ILE A 544 -3.70 -6.05 42.99
N VAL A 545 -2.43 -6.20 42.61
CA VAL A 545 -1.90 -7.48 42.12
C VAL A 545 -1.98 -8.56 43.20
N SER A 546 -1.81 -8.21 44.48
CA SER A 546 -2.04 -9.14 45.58
C SER A 546 -3.47 -9.67 45.65
N ARG A 547 -4.51 -8.92 45.23
CA ARG A 547 -5.90 -9.42 45.15
C ARG A 547 -6.03 -10.46 44.04
N PHE A 548 -5.45 -10.23 42.86
CA PHE A 548 -5.46 -11.19 41.75
C PHE A 548 -4.68 -12.48 42.07
N VAL A 549 -3.49 -12.38 42.66
CA VAL A 549 -2.72 -13.56 43.09
C VAL A 549 -3.46 -14.35 44.17
N LYS A 550 -4.21 -13.69 45.07
CA LYS A 550 -5.11 -14.35 46.04
C LYS A 550 -6.34 -15.01 45.38
N LYS A 551 -6.84 -14.49 44.24
CA LYS A 551 -7.83 -15.15 43.37
C LYS A 551 -7.24 -16.36 42.61
N GLY A 552 -5.91 -16.54 42.61
CA GLY A 552 -5.21 -17.56 41.83
C GLY A 552 -4.93 -17.18 40.36
N LYS A 553 -5.11 -15.92 39.98
CA LYS A 553 -4.82 -15.40 38.63
C LYS A 553 -3.32 -15.08 38.48
N LYS A 554 -2.80 -15.25 37.27
CA LYS A 554 -1.37 -15.07 36.89
C LYS A 554 -1.02 -13.59 36.67
N VAL A 555 -0.99 -12.79 37.74
CA VAL A 555 -0.73 -11.34 37.66
C VAL A 555 0.56 -10.99 38.39
N ALA A 556 1.43 -10.19 37.75
CA ALA A 556 2.69 -9.71 38.31
C ALA A 556 2.85 -8.20 38.11
N ILE A 557 3.75 -7.58 38.89
CA ILE A 557 4.16 -6.18 38.70
C ILE A 557 5.47 -6.14 37.92
N VAL A 558 5.57 -5.21 36.97
CA VAL A 558 6.81 -4.82 36.31
C VAL A 558 7.31 -3.52 36.96
N GLU A 559 8.49 -3.58 37.59
CA GLU A 559 9.13 -2.49 38.37
C GLU A 559 9.71 -1.36 37.48
N MET A 560 8.94 -0.95 36.47
CA MET A 560 9.37 -0.12 35.36
C MET A 560 9.72 1.32 35.77
N ASN A 561 9.10 1.85 36.83
CA ASN A 561 9.42 3.18 37.34
C ASN A 561 10.89 3.27 37.80
N LYS A 562 11.42 2.16 38.31
CA LYS A 562 12.80 2.02 38.80
C LYS A 562 13.80 1.69 37.68
N ALA A 563 13.34 1.12 36.57
CA ALA A 563 14.19 0.78 35.42
C ALA A 563 14.61 2.01 34.59
N LEU A 564 13.73 3.02 34.54
CA LEU A 564 13.96 4.28 33.79
C LEU A 564 14.31 5.44 34.72
N THR A 565 14.87 6.50 34.13
CA THR A 565 15.15 7.78 34.79
C THR A 565 14.66 8.94 33.93
N VAL A 566 14.58 10.15 34.48
CA VAL A 566 14.21 11.35 33.71
C VAL A 566 15.21 11.72 32.58
N ALA A 567 16.40 11.12 32.55
CA ALA A 567 17.36 11.23 31.46
C ALA A 567 17.03 10.31 30.26
N ASP A 568 16.18 9.30 30.48
CA ASP A 568 15.74 8.33 29.46
C ASP A 568 14.48 8.81 28.71
N LEU A 569 14.01 10.03 29.00
CA LEU A 569 12.80 10.63 28.44
C LEU A 569 13.13 11.68 27.36
N LYS A 570 12.40 11.64 26.24
CA LYS A 570 12.49 12.65 25.16
C LYS A 570 11.86 13.97 25.61
N ASP A 571 10.61 13.92 26.08
CA ASP A 571 9.85 15.06 26.62
C ASP A 571 9.55 14.84 28.12
N ASP A 572 8.48 15.44 28.66
CA ASP A 572 8.16 15.36 30.09
C ASP A 572 7.65 13.98 30.55
N LEU A 573 7.25 13.11 29.62
CA LEU A 573 6.53 11.86 29.87
C LEU A 573 7.05 10.69 29.05
N HIS A 574 7.37 10.90 27.77
CA HIS A 574 7.67 9.80 26.86
C HIS A 574 9.17 9.44 26.86
N PRO A 575 9.53 8.14 26.82
CA PRO A 575 10.89 7.71 26.57
C PRO A 575 11.47 8.22 25.24
N LYS A 576 12.79 8.19 25.14
CA LYS A 576 13.52 8.10 23.86
C LYS A 576 13.95 6.64 23.63
N ASP A 577 14.51 6.34 22.47
CA ASP A 577 14.88 5.00 22.00
C ASP A 577 15.61 4.16 23.06
N GLU A 578 16.62 4.72 23.76
CA GLU A 578 17.38 3.98 24.79
C GLU A 578 16.58 3.79 26.11
N GLY A 579 15.54 4.58 26.32
CA GLY A 579 14.55 4.38 27.40
C GLY A 579 13.54 3.29 27.04
N TYR A 580 13.10 3.22 25.79
CA TYR A 580 12.25 2.14 25.30
C TYR A 580 12.97 0.79 25.29
N ALA A 581 14.27 0.76 24.96
CA ALA A 581 15.10 -0.44 25.10
C ALA A 581 15.10 -0.98 26.55
N LYS A 582 15.27 -0.11 27.55
CA LYS A 582 15.15 -0.48 28.98
C LYS A 582 13.77 -1.02 29.34
N MET A 583 12.70 -0.50 28.73
CA MET A 583 11.35 -1.04 28.94
C MET A 583 11.22 -2.46 28.38
N ALA A 584 11.75 -2.72 27.19
CA ALA A 584 11.77 -4.05 26.59
C ALA A 584 12.52 -5.06 27.48
N ASP A 585 13.74 -4.72 27.92
CA ASP A 585 14.56 -5.58 28.80
C ASP A 585 13.84 -5.89 30.13
N THR A 586 13.11 -4.91 30.67
CA THR A 586 12.38 -5.07 31.95
C THR A 586 11.11 -5.92 31.78
N TYR A 587 10.39 -5.78 30.66
CA TYR A 587 9.28 -6.70 30.31
C TYR A 587 9.79 -8.11 30.03
N TYR A 588 10.87 -8.28 29.26
CA TYR A 588 11.48 -9.58 28.97
C TYR A 588 11.92 -10.28 30.27
N GLY A 589 12.53 -9.54 31.20
CA GLY A 589 12.82 -10.02 32.55
C GLY A 589 11.57 -10.54 33.27
N ALA A 590 10.46 -9.79 33.24
CA ALA A 590 9.20 -10.18 33.86
C ALA A 590 8.53 -11.40 33.18
N ILE A 591 8.71 -11.57 31.86
CA ILE A 591 8.26 -12.77 31.11
C ILE A 591 9.06 -14.00 31.54
N LEU A 592 10.38 -13.89 31.66
CA LEU A 592 11.24 -14.98 32.19
C LEU A 592 10.85 -15.35 33.62
N ASP A 593 10.59 -14.33 34.46
CA ASP A 593 10.12 -14.51 35.82
C ASP A 593 8.77 -15.25 35.86
N ALA A 594 7.90 -15.08 34.86
CA ALA A 594 6.63 -15.81 34.75
C ALA A 594 6.79 -17.24 34.18
N ASP A 595 7.75 -17.45 33.28
CA ASP A 595 8.12 -18.77 32.76
C ASP A 595 8.67 -19.69 33.88
N GLU A 596 9.59 -19.19 34.72
CA GLU A 596 10.11 -19.93 35.88
C GLU A 596 9.00 -20.31 36.90
N LYS A 597 7.90 -19.55 36.94
CA LYS A 597 6.72 -19.83 37.77
C LYS A 597 5.73 -20.80 37.09
N GLY A 598 5.97 -21.20 35.84
CA GLY A 598 5.06 -22.01 35.03
C GLY A 598 3.75 -21.30 34.69
N TRP A 599 3.76 -19.97 34.60
CA TRP A 599 2.55 -19.17 34.32
C TRP A 599 2.27 -19.05 32.83
N ILE A 600 3.29 -19.05 31.98
CA ILE A 600 3.09 -18.98 30.53
C ILE A 600 2.66 -20.37 30.03
N THR A 601 1.59 -20.39 29.24
CA THR A 601 0.97 -21.57 28.63
C THR A 601 0.63 -21.24 27.18
N LYS A 602 0.32 -22.22 26.32
CA LYS A 602 -0.22 -21.94 24.96
C LYS A 602 -1.40 -20.94 25.05
N PRO A 603 -1.61 -20.05 24.07
CA PRO A 603 -2.76 -19.16 24.03
C PRO A 603 -4.08 -19.91 24.26
N ASP A 604 -5.02 -19.22 24.91
CA ASP A 604 -6.42 -19.64 24.87
C ASP A 604 -6.90 -19.54 23.41
N LYS A 605 -8.05 -20.14 23.08
CA LYS A 605 -8.59 -19.95 21.72
C LYS A 605 -9.04 -18.49 21.57
N PRO A 606 -8.76 -17.81 20.44
CA PRO A 606 -9.48 -16.59 20.09
C PRO A 606 -11.00 -16.81 20.19
N ASP A 607 -11.72 -15.77 20.59
CA ASP A 607 -13.18 -15.75 20.48
C ASP A 607 -13.62 -15.26 19.09
N SER A 608 -14.93 -15.29 18.79
CA SER A 608 -15.44 -14.98 17.45
C SER A 608 -15.33 -13.50 17.05
N THR A 609 -14.83 -12.64 17.93
CA THR A 609 -14.46 -11.25 17.63
C THR A 609 -12.97 -11.06 17.31
N SER A 610 -12.18 -12.14 17.33
CA SER A 610 -10.81 -12.14 16.82
C SER A 610 -10.77 -11.89 15.30
N PRO A 611 -9.84 -11.06 14.81
CA PRO A 611 -9.58 -10.90 13.37
C PRO A 611 -9.33 -12.22 12.63
N GLU A 612 -8.74 -13.22 13.30
CA GLU A 612 -8.38 -14.51 12.69
C GLU A 612 -9.57 -15.40 12.31
N ASP A 613 -10.73 -15.23 12.97
CA ASP A 613 -11.95 -16.01 12.67
C ASP A 613 -12.93 -15.25 11.74
N CYS A 614 -12.60 -14.01 11.36
CA CYS A 614 -13.35 -13.21 10.39
C CYS A 614 -13.45 -13.97 9.05
N GLN A 615 -14.68 -14.21 8.59
CA GLN A 615 -14.89 -14.84 7.29
C GLN A 615 -14.65 -13.81 6.16
N PRO A 616 -14.03 -14.21 5.03
CA PRO A 616 -13.86 -13.35 3.84
C PRO A 616 -15.19 -12.87 3.22
N THR A 617 -16.32 -13.50 3.57
CA THR A 617 -17.67 -13.01 3.25
C THR A 617 -18.24 -12.21 4.43
N PRO A 618 -18.70 -10.96 4.23
CA PRO A 618 -19.13 -10.05 5.28
C PRO A 618 -20.42 -10.50 5.99
N SER A 619 -20.65 -10.00 7.21
CA SER A 619 -21.86 -10.29 8.00
C SER A 619 -22.66 -9.04 8.36
N TRP A 620 -23.55 -8.66 7.46
CA TRP A 620 -24.29 -7.39 7.47
C TRP A 620 -25.19 -7.17 8.69
N TYR A 621 -24.97 -6.05 9.39
CA TYR A 621 -25.87 -5.52 10.41
C TYR A 621 -26.44 -4.15 10.00
N ASN A 622 -27.75 -4.07 9.75
CA ASN A 622 -28.40 -2.82 9.33
C ASN A 622 -28.54 -1.85 10.52
N LEU A 623 -27.78 -0.76 10.49
CA LEU A 623 -27.84 0.33 11.48
C LEU A 623 -28.92 1.38 11.14
N GLY A 624 -29.39 1.41 9.90
CA GLY A 624 -30.39 2.37 9.42
C GLY A 624 -29.78 3.74 9.08
N GLN A 625 -30.55 4.82 9.26
CA GLN A 625 -30.15 6.16 8.84
C GLN A 625 -29.09 6.75 9.79
N ILE A 626 -27.85 6.85 9.31
CA ILE A 626 -26.71 7.43 10.04
C ILE A 626 -26.48 8.91 9.74
N ALA A 627 -27.08 9.47 8.69
CA ALA A 627 -27.02 10.91 8.43
C ALA A 627 -28.31 11.42 7.77
N ASP A 628 -28.74 12.61 8.17
CA ASP A 628 -29.96 13.27 7.64
C ASP A 628 -29.72 13.99 6.30
N GLY A 629 -28.46 14.07 5.86
CA GLY A 629 -28.00 14.90 4.76
C GLY A 629 -27.45 16.26 5.23
N ALA A 630 -26.58 16.87 4.43
CA ALA A 630 -25.97 18.17 4.77
C ALA A 630 -27.02 19.30 4.79
N LYS A 631 -27.09 20.05 5.90
CA LYS A 631 -28.13 21.08 6.16
C LYS A 631 -28.12 22.26 5.17
N VAL A 632 -27.03 22.39 4.41
CA VAL A 632 -26.82 23.42 3.37
C VAL A 632 -27.06 22.89 1.96
N ALA A 633 -27.35 21.58 1.80
CA ALA A 633 -27.40 20.94 0.51
C ALA A 633 -28.58 21.47 -0.31
N THR A 634 -28.29 21.98 -1.50
CA THR A 634 -29.26 22.56 -2.42
C THR A 634 -29.06 22.01 -3.82
N SER A 635 -30.16 21.83 -4.54
CA SER A 635 -30.12 21.83 -6.01
C SER A 635 -29.73 23.21 -6.54
N ASP A 636 -29.45 23.31 -7.83
CA ASP A 636 -29.38 24.58 -8.57
C ASP A 636 -30.77 25.25 -8.77
N GLY A 637 -31.80 24.71 -8.11
CA GLY A 637 -33.19 25.15 -8.12
C GLY A 637 -34.03 24.54 -9.24
N ASP A 638 -35.25 25.02 -9.43
CA ASP A 638 -36.09 24.61 -10.57
C ASP A 638 -35.47 25.08 -11.90
N PHE A 639 -35.64 24.31 -12.98
CA PHE A 639 -35.19 24.70 -14.32
C PHE A 639 -35.92 25.95 -14.81
N LYS A 640 -35.15 26.90 -15.36
CA LYS A 640 -35.61 28.18 -15.88
C LYS A 640 -35.32 28.21 -17.39
N PRO A 641 -36.34 27.99 -18.25
CA PRO A 641 -36.15 27.96 -19.70
C PRO A 641 -35.72 29.32 -20.25
N ALA A 642 -34.71 29.33 -21.10
CA ALA A 642 -34.26 30.51 -21.82
C ALA A 642 -33.66 30.12 -23.18
N TRP A 643 -34.09 30.81 -24.24
CA TRP A 643 -33.82 30.41 -25.63
C TRP A 643 -33.22 31.56 -26.44
N VAL A 644 -32.09 31.34 -27.11
CA VAL A 644 -31.42 32.35 -27.96
C VAL A 644 -31.48 31.93 -29.43
N LYS A 645 -32.24 32.69 -30.24
CA LYS A 645 -32.28 32.44 -31.68
C LYS A 645 -30.91 32.72 -32.32
N ARG A 646 -30.21 31.65 -32.73
CA ARG A 646 -28.96 31.74 -33.50
C ARG A 646 -29.23 31.95 -35.00
N GLY A 647 -30.38 31.50 -35.48
CA GLY A 647 -30.79 31.68 -36.88
C GLY A 647 -30.56 30.41 -37.69
N VAL A 648 -30.32 30.55 -39.00
CA VAL A 648 -30.09 29.40 -39.87
C VAL A 648 -28.66 28.89 -39.66
N VAL A 649 -28.50 27.63 -39.24
CA VAL A 649 -27.20 26.97 -39.07
C VAL A 649 -26.83 26.07 -40.25
N ALA A 650 -27.83 25.68 -41.05
CA ALA A 650 -27.61 25.00 -42.33
C ALA A 650 -28.75 25.26 -43.32
N GLU A 651 -28.42 25.28 -44.61
CA GLU A 651 -29.37 25.45 -45.71
C GLU A 651 -30.16 24.17 -46.06
N GLY A 652 -29.86 23.04 -45.42
CA GLY A 652 -30.50 21.75 -45.65
C GLY A 652 -29.78 20.88 -46.69
N ALA A 653 -29.96 19.57 -46.60
CA ALA A 653 -29.28 18.57 -47.44
C ALA A 653 -30.25 17.54 -48.08
N CYS A 654 -31.41 17.33 -47.48
CA CYS A 654 -32.48 16.44 -47.91
C CYS A 654 -33.81 16.86 -47.25
N PRO A 655 -34.98 16.50 -47.78
CA PRO A 655 -36.28 16.83 -47.17
C PRO A 655 -36.39 16.32 -45.71
N ARG A 656 -37.19 16.97 -44.86
CA ARG A 656 -37.29 16.65 -43.42
C ARG A 656 -37.61 15.18 -43.12
N ALA A 657 -38.31 14.48 -44.01
CA ALA A 657 -38.64 13.06 -43.87
C ALA A 657 -37.45 12.09 -44.09
N GLN A 658 -36.29 12.60 -44.52
CA GLN A 658 -35.03 11.86 -44.73
C GLN A 658 -33.90 12.35 -43.80
N LEU A 659 -34.13 13.44 -43.06
CA LEU A 659 -33.08 14.09 -42.25
C LEU A 659 -33.10 13.57 -40.82
N HIS A 660 -32.00 12.93 -40.45
CA HIS A 660 -31.64 12.55 -39.09
C HIS A 660 -30.43 13.38 -38.64
N PHE A 661 -30.22 13.44 -37.33
CA PHE A 661 -29.06 14.05 -36.71
C PHE A 661 -28.26 12.95 -36.01
N MET A 662 -26.93 12.98 -36.09
CA MET A 662 -26.05 12.00 -35.42
C MET A 662 -24.69 12.62 -35.11
N ASP A 663 -23.98 12.18 -34.07
CA ASP A 663 -22.53 12.47 -33.91
C ASP A 663 -21.74 11.35 -34.61
N LEU A 664 -21.06 11.66 -35.72
CA LEU A 664 -20.37 10.64 -36.51
C LEU A 664 -18.93 10.37 -36.06
N ASP A 665 -18.15 11.38 -35.69
CA ASP A 665 -16.73 11.21 -35.34
C ASP A 665 -16.37 11.38 -33.86
N GLY A 666 -17.31 11.89 -33.06
CA GLY A 666 -17.26 11.95 -31.60
C GLY A 666 -16.71 13.26 -31.05
N ASP A 667 -16.97 14.38 -31.74
CA ASP A 667 -16.57 15.73 -31.33
C ASP A 667 -17.62 16.45 -30.46
N GLY A 668 -18.82 15.87 -30.29
CA GLY A 668 -19.93 16.41 -29.51
C GLY A 668 -20.93 17.24 -30.31
N LEU A 669 -20.70 17.49 -31.61
CA LEU A 669 -21.61 18.21 -32.49
C LEU A 669 -22.42 17.23 -33.36
N LYS A 670 -23.72 17.48 -33.49
CA LYS A 670 -24.58 16.64 -34.34
C LYS A 670 -24.49 17.03 -35.82
N ASP A 671 -24.22 16.03 -36.65
CA ASP A 671 -24.11 16.00 -38.11
C ASP A 671 -25.44 15.75 -38.82
N TYR A 672 -25.48 15.94 -40.13
CA TYR A 672 -26.69 15.74 -40.93
C TYR A 672 -26.65 14.42 -41.70
N ALA A 673 -27.37 13.42 -41.19
CA ALA A 673 -27.58 12.12 -41.79
C ALA A 673 -28.82 12.11 -42.69
N CYS A 674 -28.61 12.13 -44.00
CA CYS A 674 -29.66 11.98 -45.00
C CYS A 674 -29.83 10.50 -45.37
N VAL A 675 -30.95 9.91 -44.94
CA VAL A 675 -31.29 8.49 -45.12
C VAL A 675 -32.16 8.30 -46.36
N ASP A 676 -31.76 7.37 -47.24
CA ASP A 676 -32.54 6.95 -48.41
C ASP A 676 -33.74 6.07 -47.99
N PRO A 677 -35.00 6.42 -48.35
CA PRO A 677 -36.19 5.73 -47.85
C PRO A 677 -36.39 4.31 -48.40
N ASP A 678 -35.86 4.00 -49.59
CA ASP A 678 -36.01 2.69 -50.25
C ASP A 678 -34.94 1.67 -49.81
N THR A 679 -33.90 2.12 -49.09
CA THR A 679 -32.70 1.29 -48.80
C THR A 679 -32.07 1.49 -47.43
N GLY A 680 -32.36 2.57 -46.71
CA GLY A 680 -31.62 2.97 -45.51
C GLY A 680 -30.16 3.40 -45.77
N ALA A 681 -29.79 3.72 -47.02
CA ALA A 681 -28.44 4.21 -47.34
C ALA A 681 -28.26 5.64 -46.83
N THR A 682 -27.24 5.89 -46.01
CA THR A 682 -27.03 7.16 -45.32
C THR A 682 -25.89 7.96 -45.94
N LYS A 683 -26.15 9.24 -46.21
CA LYS A 683 -25.13 10.24 -46.54
C LYS A 683 -24.97 11.23 -45.39
N VAL A 684 -23.73 11.57 -45.03
CA VAL A 684 -23.49 12.53 -43.93
C VAL A 684 -22.78 13.79 -44.42
N HIS A 685 -23.24 14.94 -43.92
CA HIS A 685 -22.49 16.18 -43.93
C HIS A 685 -21.98 16.43 -42.51
N LEU A 686 -20.67 16.37 -42.34
CA LEU A 686 -20.00 16.59 -41.06
C LEU A 686 -20.11 18.08 -40.67
N ASN A 687 -20.55 18.35 -39.46
CA ASN A 687 -20.50 19.65 -38.80
C ASN A 687 -19.02 20.04 -38.62
N ILE A 688 -18.68 21.32 -38.72
CA ILE A 688 -17.29 21.76 -38.52
C ILE A 688 -17.26 22.68 -37.30
N PRO A 689 -16.54 22.32 -36.22
CA PRO A 689 -16.40 23.20 -35.06
C PRO A 689 -15.69 24.52 -35.39
N ASP A 690 -15.92 25.53 -34.57
CA ASP A 690 -15.17 26.78 -34.55
C ASP A 690 -13.98 26.70 -33.57
N ALA A 691 -13.44 27.86 -33.17
CA ALA A 691 -12.28 27.91 -32.27
C ALA A 691 -12.63 27.63 -30.80
N ASP A 692 -13.92 27.68 -30.45
CA ASP A 692 -14.45 27.44 -29.11
C ASP A 692 -15.19 26.07 -29.03
N GLY A 693 -15.03 25.22 -30.05
CA GLY A 693 -15.62 23.88 -30.13
C GLY A 693 -17.10 23.84 -30.59
N LYS A 694 -17.72 24.99 -30.88
CA LYS A 694 -19.16 25.06 -31.23
C LYS A 694 -19.38 24.99 -32.73
N THR A 695 -20.60 24.68 -33.19
CA THR A 695 -20.91 24.63 -34.63
C THR A 695 -20.54 25.94 -35.34
N SER A 696 -19.63 25.87 -36.32
CA SER A 696 -19.21 27.05 -37.08
C SER A 696 -20.16 27.41 -38.23
N GLY A 697 -21.29 26.70 -38.37
CA GLY A 697 -22.22 26.82 -39.50
C GLY A 697 -21.62 26.38 -40.85
N LYS A 698 -20.48 25.68 -40.83
CA LYS A 698 -19.82 25.12 -42.02
C LYS A 698 -19.96 23.60 -41.99
N TRP A 699 -20.07 23.02 -43.20
CA TRP A 699 -20.43 21.63 -43.39
C TRP A 699 -19.51 20.97 -44.43
N LYS A 700 -19.09 19.73 -44.18
CA LYS A 700 -18.23 18.91 -45.05
C LYS A 700 -19.01 17.68 -45.51
N ASP A 701 -19.44 17.68 -46.77
CA ASP A 701 -20.03 16.50 -47.42
C ASP A 701 -19.03 15.33 -47.39
N LEU A 702 -19.40 14.21 -46.77
CA LEU A 702 -18.65 12.96 -46.74
C LEU A 702 -19.16 11.95 -47.78
N GLY A 703 -20.26 12.25 -48.48
CA GLY A 703 -20.95 11.30 -49.32
C GLY A 703 -21.64 10.19 -48.52
N THR A 704 -21.78 9.01 -49.15
CA THR A 704 -22.46 7.84 -48.55
C THR A 704 -21.54 7.08 -47.60
N ILE A 705 -21.82 7.12 -46.30
CA ILE A 705 -21.08 6.37 -45.27
C ILE A 705 -21.67 4.99 -44.98
N ALA A 706 -22.95 4.77 -45.27
CA ALA A 706 -23.64 3.50 -45.12
C ALA A 706 -24.41 3.18 -46.39
N THR A 707 -24.12 2.04 -47.02
CA THR A 707 -24.65 1.69 -48.36
C THR A 707 -26.08 1.15 -48.37
N GLY A 708 -26.67 0.93 -47.19
CA GLY A 708 -28.03 0.41 -47.06
C GLY A 708 -28.23 -0.99 -47.63
N LYS A 709 -29.48 -1.38 -47.83
CA LYS A 709 -29.90 -2.62 -48.49
C LYS A 709 -31.30 -2.43 -49.05
N LYS A 710 -31.56 -2.84 -50.30
CA LYS A 710 -32.86 -2.74 -50.99
C LYS A 710 -34.01 -3.62 -50.44
N THR A 711 -33.93 -3.98 -49.16
CA THR A 711 -34.98 -4.65 -48.37
C THR A 711 -35.06 -4.05 -46.96
N ARG A 712 -34.48 -2.87 -46.75
CA ARG A 712 -34.56 -2.09 -45.51
C ARG A 712 -35.33 -0.82 -45.80
N ASP A 713 -36.35 -0.58 -45.00
CA ASP A 713 -37.14 0.64 -45.02
C ASP A 713 -36.35 1.76 -44.32
N GLY A 714 -36.17 2.91 -44.98
CA GLY A 714 -35.45 4.03 -44.38
C GLY A 714 -36.15 4.62 -43.15
N GLU A 715 -37.47 4.48 -43.01
CA GLU A 715 -38.22 4.92 -41.80
C GLU A 715 -37.86 4.10 -40.54
N GLY A 716 -37.13 2.99 -40.69
CA GLY A 716 -36.59 2.18 -39.61
C GLY A 716 -35.15 2.52 -39.19
N VAL A 717 -34.48 3.49 -39.82
CA VAL A 717 -33.10 3.86 -39.46
C VAL A 717 -33.09 4.85 -38.28
N ILE A 718 -32.23 4.59 -37.30
CA ILE A 718 -32.05 5.37 -36.07
C ILE A 718 -30.54 5.48 -35.80
N PHE A 719 -30.14 6.50 -35.06
CA PHE A 719 -28.76 6.71 -34.59
C PHE A 719 -28.79 6.94 -33.07
N GLY A 720 -27.74 6.49 -32.37
CA GLY A 720 -27.55 6.66 -30.92
C GLY A 720 -26.34 5.85 -30.43
N ASP A 721 -25.68 6.29 -29.37
CA ASP A 721 -24.44 5.66 -28.86
C ASP A 721 -24.77 4.47 -27.96
N LEU A 722 -24.65 3.25 -28.49
CA LEU A 722 -24.97 2.03 -27.75
C LEU A 722 -23.84 1.56 -26.82
N ASN A 723 -22.64 2.16 -26.93
CA ASN A 723 -21.43 1.65 -26.30
C ASN A 723 -20.67 2.70 -25.45
N GLY A 724 -21.13 3.95 -25.47
CA GLY A 724 -20.60 5.06 -24.69
C GLY A 724 -19.22 5.52 -25.15
N ASP A 725 -18.85 5.29 -26.41
CA ASP A 725 -17.58 5.78 -26.96
C ASP A 725 -17.66 7.23 -27.50
N GLY A 726 -18.84 7.86 -27.39
CA GLY A 726 -19.16 9.22 -27.77
C GLY A 726 -19.55 9.38 -29.23
N ARG A 727 -19.91 8.31 -29.93
CA ARG A 727 -20.33 8.32 -31.34
C ARG A 727 -21.63 7.58 -31.51
N ASP A 728 -22.49 8.10 -32.38
CA ASP A 728 -23.77 7.48 -32.63
C ASP A 728 -23.60 6.27 -33.57
N ASP A 729 -24.11 5.13 -33.15
CA ASP A 729 -24.10 3.86 -33.88
C ASP A 729 -25.26 3.80 -34.89
N TYR A 730 -25.12 3.00 -35.97
CA TYR A 730 -26.19 2.81 -36.95
C TYR A 730 -27.16 1.73 -36.47
N ILE A 731 -28.42 2.08 -36.32
CA ILE A 731 -29.48 1.19 -35.80
C ILE A 731 -30.58 1.03 -36.86
N TYR A 732 -31.11 -0.18 -37.01
CA TYR A 732 -32.18 -0.51 -37.94
C TYR A 732 -33.30 -1.32 -37.26
N VAL A 733 -34.49 -0.75 -37.27
CA VAL A 733 -35.76 -1.38 -36.90
C VAL A 733 -36.35 -2.10 -38.11
N ASP A 734 -36.45 -3.43 -38.05
CA ASP A 734 -37.20 -4.19 -39.05
C ASP A 734 -38.70 -4.15 -38.74
N ARG A 735 -39.41 -3.25 -39.43
CA ARG A 735 -40.87 -3.03 -39.30
C ARG A 735 -41.71 -4.26 -39.70
N GLY A 736 -41.10 -5.30 -40.28
CA GLY A 736 -41.74 -6.56 -40.64
C GLY A 736 -41.60 -7.67 -39.60
N THR A 737 -40.67 -7.55 -38.65
CA THR A 737 -40.44 -8.54 -37.57
C THR A 737 -40.42 -7.94 -36.16
N ASP A 738 -40.46 -6.61 -36.04
CA ASP A 738 -40.33 -5.85 -34.79
C ASP A 738 -39.03 -6.18 -34.03
N GLU A 739 -37.93 -6.23 -34.79
CA GLU A 739 -36.56 -6.53 -34.32
C GLU A 739 -35.62 -5.33 -34.55
N LEU A 740 -34.70 -5.07 -33.61
CA LEU A 740 -33.61 -4.11 -33.79
C LEU A 740 -32.32 -4.81 -34.16
N PHE A 741 -31.63 -4.28 -35.17
CA PHE A 741 -30.27 -4.65 -35.53
C PHE A 741 -29.35 -3.43 -35.47
N ALA A 742 -28.08 -3.61 -35.12
CA ALA A 742 -27.15 -2.49 -34.94
C ALA A 742 -25.74 -2.77 -35.51
N TRP A 743 -25.06 -1.68 -35.86
CA TRP A 743 -23.69 -1.63 -36.35
C TRP A 743 -22.92 -0.56 -35.59
N ILE A 744 -21.84 -0.96 -34.92
CA ILE A 744 -21.00 -0.04 -34.15
C ILE A 744 -20.13 0.81 -35.07
N ASN A 745 -20.04 2.09 -34.77
CA ASN A 745 -19.24 3.07 -35.48
C ASN A 745 -17.75 2.85 -35.20
N ARG A 746 -16.98 2.50 -36.25
CA ARG A 746 -15.54 2.21 -36.15
C ARG A 746 -14.68 3.22 -36.93
N LEU A 747 -15.18 4.45 -37.10
CA LEU A 747 -14.52 5.55 -37.83
C LEU A 747 -14.10 5.15 -39.26
N GLN A 748 -13.14 5.87 -39.86
CA GLN A 748 -12.57 5.55 -41.17
C GLN A 748 -11.36 4.60 -41.05
N ASN A 749 -11.21 3.71 -42.03
CA ASN A 749 -9.96 2.97 -42.22
C ASN A 749 -8.88 3.84 -42.91
N GLU A 750 -7.68 3.29 -43.12
CA GLU A 750 -6.56 3.97 -43.79
C GLU A 750 -6.90 4.51 -45.22
N ASP A 751 -7.86 3.89 -45.92
CA ASP A 751 -8.34 4.34 -47.24
C ASP A 751 -9.38 5.49 -47.17
N GLY A 752 -9.78 5.92 -45.97
CA GLY A 752 -10.84 6.92 -45.75
C GLY A 752 -12.27 6.39 -45.85
N VAL A 753 -12.46 5.06 -45.81
CA VAL A 753 -13.78 4.40 -45.91
C VAL A 753 -14.34 4.17 -44.51
N TRP A 754 -15.59 4.58 -44.27
CA TRP A 754 -16.27 4.39 -42.99
C TRP A 754 -16.51 2.91 -42.66
N GLN A 755 -16.25 2.52 -41.42
CA GLN A 755 -16.35 1.15 -40.93
C GLN A 755 -17.53 0.99 -39.96
N TRP A 756 -18.25 -0.12 -40.13
CA TRP A 756 -19.50 -0.43 -39.42
C TRP A 756 -19.48 -1.89 -38.94
N GLU A 757 -19.25 -2.11 -37.65
CA GLU A 757 -19.13 -3.44 -37.06
C GLU A 757 -20.50 -4.02 -36.68
N SER A 758 -20.95 -5.05 -37.42
CA SER A 758 -22.26 -5.66 -37.22
C SER A 758 -22.35 -6.47 -35.92
N ILE A 759 -22.91 -5.88 -34.86
CA ILE A 759 -23.19 -6.60 -33.59
C ILE A 759 -24.44 -7.49 -33.64
N GLY A 760 -25.21 -7.43 -34.74
CA GLY A 760 -26.31 -8.35 -34.99
C GLY A 760 -27.64 -7.77 -34.51
N ARG A 761 -28.44 -8.58 -33.79
CA ARG A 761 -29.78 -8.22 -33.32
C ARG A 761 -29.76 -7.92 -31.82
N ILE A 762 -30.13 -6.70 -31.43
CA ILE A 762 -30.04 -6.20 -30.05
C ILE A 762 -31.38 -6.22 -29.30
N ALA A 763 -32.53 -6.20 -29.99
CA ALA A 763 -33.84 -6.33 -29.36
C ALA A 763 -34.86 -7.04 -30.27
N THR A 764 -35.94 -7.54 -29.66
CA THR A 764 -37.02 -8.30 -30.33
C THR A 764 -38.37 -7.97 -29.70
N GLY A 765 -39.43 -7.91 -30.51
CA GLY A 765 -40.80 -7.72 -30.02
C GLY A 765 -41.10 -6.30 -29.58
N ILE A 766 -40.44 -5.30 -30.18
CA ILE A 766 -40.57 -3.86 -29.87
C ILE A 766 -41.87 -3.24 -30.40
N HIS A 767 -43.00 -3.85 -30.05
CA HIS A 767 -44.34 -3.42 -30.45
C HIS A 767 -45.03 -2.65 -29.31
N GLY A 768 -45.70 -1.55 -29.66
CA GLY A 768 -46.66 -0.87 -28.80
C GLY A 768 -48.10 -1.19 -29.24
N ASP A 769 -49.05 -0.32 -28.89
CA ASP A 769 -50.43 -0.38 -29.41
C ASP A 769 -50.55 0.11 -30.89
N TRP A 770 -49.41 0.19 -31.60
CA TRP A 770 -49.26 0.69 -32.98
C TRP A 770 -49.30 -0.46 -33.99
N SER A 771 -49.53 -0.14 -35.26
CA SER A 771 -49.47 -1.16 -36.32
C SER A 771 -48.04 -1.57 -36.70
N HIS A 772 -47.08 -0.64 -36.63
CA HIS A 772 -45.65 -0.86 -36.91
C HIS A 772 -44.81 0.24 -36.21
N PRO A 773 -43.58 -0.06 -35.78
CA PRO A 773 -42.66 0.94 -35.23
C PRO A 773 -42.05 1.88 -36.30
N THR A 774 -41.53 3.02 -35.85
CA THR A 774 -40.77 4.03 -36.63
C THR A 774 -39.72 4.71 -35.75
N TYR A 775 -38.84 5.53 -36.35
CA TYR A 775 -37.96 6.45 -35.63
C TYR A 775 -38.69 7.49 -34.73
N GLU A 776 -40.01 7.68 -34.89
CA GLU A 776 -40.78 8.53 -33.96
C GLU A 776 -41.21 7.76 -32.69
N SER A 777 -41.40 6.43 -32.82
CA SER A 777 -41.86 5.57 -31.72
C SER A 777 -40.76 4.77 -31.03
N VAL A 778 -39.55 4.76 -31.60
CA VAL A 778 -38.35 4.16 -31.00
C VAL A 778 -37.33 5.29 -30.88
N GLN A 779 -36.96 5.65 -29.65
CA GLN A 779 -35.99 6.68 -29.36
C GLN A 779 -34.85 6.05 -28.54
N MET A 780 -33.61 6.32 -28.94
CA MET A 780 -32.41 5.94 -28.22
C MET A 780 -31.93 7.18 -27.48
N VAL A 781 -31.86 7.08 -26.14
CA VAL A 781 -31.53 8.20 -25.24
C VAL A 781 -31.01 7.67 -23.90
N ASP A 782 -29.96 8.25 -23.35
CA ASP A 782 -29.52 7.99 -21.96
C ASP A 782 -30.57 8.49 -20.94
N LEU A 783 -31.15 7.60 -20.13
CA LEU A 783 -32.06 7.93 -19.02
C LEU A 783 -31.37 7.95 -17.64
N ASP A 784 -30.17 7.36 -17.54
CA ASP A 784 -29.44 7.00 -16.32
C ASP A 784 -28.34 8.01 -15.96
N GLY A 785 -27.73 8.62 -16.98
CA GLY A 785 -26.63 9.59 -16.91
C GLY A 785 -25.23 8.97 -17.07
N ASP A 786 -25.10 7.80 -17.70
CA ASP A 786 -23.80 7.13 -17.85
C ASP A 786 -23.04 7.43 -19.16
N GLY A 787 -23.75 7.93 -20.17
CA GLY A 787 -23.28 8.18 -21.52
C GLY A 787 -23.59 7.06 -22.54
N ARG A 788 -24.54 6.16 -22.28
CA ARG A 788 -25.05 5.15 -23.23
C ARG A 788 -26.53 5.34 -23.46
N ASP A 789 -26.98 5.16 -24.70
CA ASP A 789 -28.39 5.28 -25.03
C ASP A 789 -29.20 4.04 -24.62
N ASP A 790 -30.31 4.30 -23.94
CA ASP A 790 -31.33 3.33 -23.54
C ASP A 790 -32.43 3.21 -24.58
N LEU A 791 -33.06 2.02 -24.64
CA LEU A 791 -34.16 1.76 -25.57
C LEU A 791 -35.49 2.28 -25.01
N CYS A 792 -36.01 3.35 -25.61
CA CYS A 792 -37.33 3.92 -25.28
C CYS A 792 -38.36 3.68 -26.38
N LEU A 793 -39.47 3.03 -26.04
CA LEU A 793 -40.66 2.89 -26.90
C LEU A 793 -41.69 3.97 -26.53
N VAL A 794 -41.89 4.93 -27.44
CA VAL A 794 -42.69 6.13 -27.27
C VAL A 794 -44.02 6.01 -28.03
N ASP A 795 -45.12 6.08 -27.29
CA ASP A 795 -46.47 6.23 -27.82
C ASP A 795 -46.70 7.69 -28.24
N GLN A 796 -46.74 7.96 -29.55
CA GLN A 796 -46.98 9.31 -30.08
C GLN A 796 -48.47 9.74 -30.04
N ALA A 797 -49.41 8.85 -29.70
CA ALA A 797 -50.85 9.13 -29.65
C ALA A 797 -51.35 9.46 -28.24
N THR A 798 -50.80 8.81 -27.21
CA THR A 798 -51.10 9.02 -25.80
C THR A 798 -49.94 9.59 -24.99
N GLY A 799 -48.68 9.47 -25.43
CA GLY A 799 -47.50 9.89 -24.68
C GLY A 799 -46.98 8.90 -23.63
N LYS A 800 -47.52 7.68 -23.57
CA LYS A 800 -46.93 6.59 -22.78
C LYS A 800 -45.49 6.32 -23.25
N VAL A 801 -44.56 6.08 -22.32
CA VAL A 801 -43.21 5.61 -22.63
C VAL A 801 -42.93 4.33 -21.86
N SER A 802 -42.37 3.33 -22.53
CA SER A 802 -41.84 2.11 -21.92
C SER A 802 -40.36 1.97 -22.27
N ALA A 803 -39.51 1.59 -21.31
CA ALA A 803 -38.05 1.69 -21.48
C ALA A 803 -37.27 0.49 -20.94
N TRP A 804 -36.07 0.30 -21.49
CA TRP A 804 -35.09 -0.71 -21.11
C TRP A 804 -33.70 -0.07 -21.01
N LEU A 805 -33.06 -0.13 -19.83
CA LEU A 805 -31.73 0.44 -19.63
C LEU A 805 -30.62 -0.42 -20.23
N ASN A 806 -29.63 0.21 -20.87
CA ASN A 806 -28.44 -0.40 -21.42
C ASN A 806 -27.38 -0.63 -20.31
N THR A 807 -27.57 -1.71 -19.54
CA THR A 807 -26.72 -2.02 -18.37
C THR A 807 -25.41 -2.74 -18.70
N GLY A 808 -25.20 -3.09 -19.98
CA GLY A 808 -24.02 -3.85 -20.42
C GLY A 808 -22.79 -2.97 -20.57
N ALA A 809 -21.60 -3.52 -20.31
CA ALA A 809 -20.33 -2.87 -20.64
C ALA A 809 -19.84 -3.16 -22.06
N ALA A 810 -20.26 -4.29 -22.64
CA ALA A 810 -19.86 -4.69 -24.00
C ALA A 810 -20.43 -3.73 -25.07
N ALA A 811 -20.02 -3.93 -26.32
CA ALA A 811 -20.60 -3.23 -27.46
C ALA A 811 -22.01 -3.74 -27.84
N ILE A 812 -22.43 -4.90 -27.34
CA ILE A 812 -23.82 -5.37 -27.39
C ILE A 812 -24.51 -4.88 -26.10
N PRO A 813 -25.63 -4.14 -26.18
CA PRO A 813 -26.42 -3.75 -25.00
C PRO A 813 -26.93 -4.95 -24.19
N ASP A 814 -26.98 -4.79 -22.87
CA ASP A 814 -27.69 -5.71 -21.97
C ASP A 814 -28.89 -4.99 -21.34
N TYR A 815 -30.08 -5.24 -21.91
CA TYR A 815 -31.27 -4.43 -21.71
C TYR A 815 -32.10 -4.85 -20.49
N TYR A 816 -32.04 -4.04 -19.41
CA TYR A 816 -32.85 -4.23 -18.21
C TYR A 816 -34.20 -3.51 -18.31
N GLU A 817 -35.31 -4.24 -18.25
CA GLU A 817 -36.67 -3.68 -18.39
C GLU A 817 -37.08 -2.79 -17.19
N LEU A 818 -37.37 -1.52 -17.46
CA LEU A 818 -38.03 -0.61 -16.51
C LEU A 818 -39.56 -0.68 -16.59
N GLY A 819 -40.10 -1.20 -17.70
CA GLY A 819 -41.52 -1.15 -18.01
C GLY A 819 -41.96 0.27 -18.35
N SER A 820 -43.19 0.66 -17.96
CA SER A 820 -43.80 1.93 -18.35
C SER A 820 -43.32 3.11 -17.49
N ILE A 821 -42.25 3.80 -17.91
CA ILE A 821 -41.68 4.96 -17.20
C ILE A 821 -42.54 6.23 -17.30
N ALA A 822 -43.42 6.35 -18.30
CA ALA A 822 -44.39 7.44 -18.42
C ALA A 822 -45.77 6.92 -18.84
N THR A 823 -46.83 7.56 -18.34
CA THR A 823 -48.24 7.15 -18.56
C THR A 823 -49.01 8.02 -19.54
N GLY A 824 -48.38 9.04 -20.14
CA GLY A 824 -48.96 9.85 -21.22
C GLY A 824 -49.95 10.95 -20.81
N ALA A 825 -50.25 11.15 -19.53
CA ALA A 825 -51.26 12.12 -19.06
C ALA A 825 -51.06 13.59 -19.51
N SER A 826 -49.94 13.94 -20.14
CA SER A 826 -49.58 15.26 -20.67
C SER A 826 -49.78 15.44 -22.18
N ALA A 827 -50.11 14.37 -22.93
CA ALA A 827 -50.22 14.37 -24.39
C ALA A 827 -51.64 14.12 -24.92
N SER A 828 -51.84 14.45 -26.20
CA SER A 828 -53.08 14.26 -26.97
C SER A 828 -52.70 13.93 -28.41
N TYR A 829 -53.57 13.23 -29.16
CA TYR A 829 -53.35 12.71 -30.53
C TYR A 829 -52.69 13.62 -31.59
N SER A 830 -52.58 14.94 -31.38
CA SER A 830 -51.90 15.90 -32.27
C SER A 830 -50.49 16.32 -31.80
N ASN A 831 -50.11 15.94 -30.58
CA ASN A 831 -48.85 16.31 -29.96
C ASN A 831 -47.74 15.37 -30.41
N ARG A 832 -46.48 15.76 -30.20
CA ARG A 832 -45.31 14.88 -30.36
C ARG A 832 -44.54 14.78 -29.06
N VAL A 833 -44.08 13.58 -28.72
CA VAL A 833 -43.26 13.31 -27.54
C VAL A 833 -41.82 13.06 -27.98
N TYR A 834 -40.90 13.76 -27.32
CA TYR A 834 -39.46 13.60 -27.47
C TYR A 834 -38.85 13.38 -26.10
N LEU A 835 -37.82 12.55 -26.05
CA LEU A 835 -36.91 12.45 -24.93
C LEU A 835 -35.60 13.15 -25.27
N GLY A 836 -34.92 13.69 -24.27
CA GLY A 836 -33.61 14.34 -24.42
C GLY A 836 -33.34 15.33 -23.31
N ASP A 837 -32.07 15.48 -22.92
CA ASP A 837 -31.66 16.29 -21.79
C ASP A 837 -31.79 17.80 -22.10
N PHE A 838 -32.62 18.55 -21.36
CA PHE A 838 -32.71 20.01 -21.49
C PHE A 838 -32.12 20.77 -20.29
N THR A 839 -31.81 20.11 -19.17
CA THR A 839 -31.17 20.68 -17.97
C THR A 839 -29.64 20.62 -18.04
N GLY A 840 -29.08 19.60 -18.68
CA GLY A 840 -27.67 19.39 -19.01
C GLY A 840 -26.92 18.43 -18.06
N GLU A 841 -27.62 17.47 -17.45
CA GLU A 841 -27.09 16.49 -16.48
C GLU A 841 -26.64 15.14 -17.07
N GLY A 842 -26.82 14.92 -18.36
CA GLY A 842 -26.63 13.65 -19.06
C GLY A 842 -27.87 12.75 -19.07
N ARG A 843 -28.97 13.15 -18.41
CA ARG A 843 -30.21 12.35 -18.36
C ARG A 843 -31.28 12.95 -19.26
N ALA A 844 -31.89 12.12 -20.10
CA ALA A 844 -32.97 12.53 -20.97
C ALA A 844 -34.23 12.90 -20.17
N ASP A 845 -34.71 14.12 -20.39
CA ASP A 845 -35.99 14.63 -19.91
C ASP A 845 -37.13 14.25 -20.84
N TYR A 846 -38.37 14.41 -20.37
CA TYR A 846 -39.57 14.16 -21.17
C TYR A 846 -40.18 15.47 -21.67
N MET A 847 -40.37 15.59 -23.00
CA MET A 847 -40.90 16.79 -23.66
C MET A 847 -42.14 16.50 -24.51
N VAL A 848 -43.13 17.39 -24.45
CA VAL A 848 -44.34 17.34 -25.30
C VAL A 848 -44.43 18.59 -26.16
N VAL A 849 -44.26 18.44 -27.47
CA VAL A 849 -44.57 19.46 -28.49
C VAL A 849 -46.07 19.45 -28.78
N LYS A 850 -46.65 20.65 -28.85
CA LYS A 850 -48.08 20.93 -28.97
C LYS A 850 -48.29 22.00 -30.05
N ALA A 851 -49.55 22.23 -30.42
CA ALA A 851 -49.97 23.24 -31.39
C ALA A 851 -49.15 24.54 -31.34
N TYR A 852 -48.72 24.99 -32.52
CA TYR A 852 -47.84 26.15 -32.74
C TYR A 852 -46.37 25.96 -32.30
N GLY A 853 -45.90 24.72 -32.15
CA GLY A 853 -44.53 24.41 -31.72
C GLY A 853 -44.28 24.66 -30.23
N ARG A 854 -45.35 24.77 -29.43
CA ARG A 854 -45.28 24.96 -27.97
C ARG A 854 -44.80 23.70 -27.27
N VAL A 855 -44.05 23.85 -26.19
CA VAL A 855 -43.37 22.74 -25.52
C VAL A 855 -43.64 22.77 -24.02
N THR A 856 -44.01 21.63 -23.44
CA THR A 856 -43.91 21.42 -21.99
C THR A 856 -42.91 20.34 -21.66
N GLY A 857 -41.98 20.63 -20.75
CA GLY A 857 -40.99 19.68 -20.24
C GLY A 857 -41.38 19.13 -18.87
N LEU A 858 -40.85 17.96 -18.54
CA LEU A 858 -40.88 17.32 -17.22
C LEU A 858 -39.45 16.82 -16.94
N VAL A 859 -38.83 17.30 -15.86
CA VAL A 859 -37.43 16.98 -15.54
C VAL A 859 -37.31 15.54 -15.02
N ASN A 860 -36.30 14.80 -15.47
CA ASN A 860 -35.93 13.48 -14.97
C ASN A 860 -35.27 13.59 -13.58
N ARG A 861 -35.69 12.75 -12.63
CA ARG A 861 -35.08 12.69 -11.29
C ARG A 861 -34.81 11.26 -10.84
N LEU A 862 -33.63 11.08 -10.27
CA LEU A 862 -33.22 9.88 -9.58
C LEU A 862 -34.10 9.63 -8.34
N GLN A 863 -34.30 8.37 -8.03
CA GLN A 863 -34.96 7.87 -6.82
C GLN A 863 -34.02 6.90 -6.10
N ASP A 864 -34.24 6.69 -4.81
CA ASP A 864 -33.47 5.79 -3.96
C ASP A 864 -33.81 4.31 -4.22
N MET A 865 -35.09 3.94 -4.22
CA MET A 865 -35.54 2.55 -4.30
C MET A 865 -35.90 2.07 -5.72
N THR A 866 -35.56 2.82 -6.77
CA THR A 866 -35.87 2.42 -8.15
C THR A 866 -35.03 3.14 -9.21
N LEU A 867 -34.80 2.44 -10.33
CA LEU A 867 -34.23 3.00 -11.55
C LEU A 867 -35.21 3.89 -12.34
N VAL A 868 -36.53 3.72 -12.15
CA VAL A 868 -37.56 4.43 -12.93
C VAL A 868 -37.49 5.95 -12.66
N PRO A 869 -37.40 6.80 -13.71
CA PRO A 869 -37.45 8.25 -13.57
C PRO A 869 -38.64 8.79 -12.77
N ARG A 870 -38.39 9.74 -11.87
CA ARG A 870 -39.45 10.55 -11.25
C ARG A 870 -39.60 11.88 -11.96
N TRP A 871 -40.54 11.95 -12.89
CA TRP A 871 -40.90 13.17 -13.59
C TRP A 871 -41.38 14.27 -12.62
N LEU A 872 -40.76 15.45 -12.67
CA LEU A 872 -41.26 16.65 -11.99
C LEU A 872 -42.48 17.25 -12.70
N ASP A 873 -43.22 18.11 -12.00
CA ASP A 873 -44.44 18.76 -12.52
C ASP A 873 -44.18 19.51 -13.85
N ALA A 874 -45.12 19.34 -14.79
CA ALA A 874 -44.98 19.85 -16.15
C ALA A 874 -45.04 21.38 -16.24
N PHE A 875 -43.99 21.99 -16.79
CA PHE A 875 -43.87 23.44 -16.98
C PHE A 875 -43.76 23.81 -18.46
N TRP A 876 -43.92 25.10 -18.80
CA TRP A 876 -43.74 25.60 -20.16
C TRP A 876 -42.25 25.73 -20.50
N LEU A 877 -41.73 24.78 -21.28
CA LEU A 877 -40.33 24.75 -21.73
C LEU A 877 -40.08 25.76 -22.86
N ALA A 878 -41.01 25.87 -23.83
CA ALA A 878 -40.93 26.89 -24.89
C ALA A 878 -42.30 27.30 -25.42
N GLU A 879 -42.42 28.55 -25.86
CA GLU A 879 -43.65 29.13 -26.44
C GLU A 879 -43.84 28.84 -27.95
N GLY A 880 -42.83 28.29 -28.62
CA GLY A 880 -42.82 28.08 -30.07
C GLY A 880 -42.52 29.36 -30.88
N PRO A 881 -41.72 29.30 -31.96
CA PRO A 881 -41.57 30.42 -32.90
C PRO A 881 -42.85 30.68 -33.71
N ASP A 882 -43.07 31.96 -34.09
CA ASP A 882 -44.18 32.36 -34.96
C ASP A 882 -44.26 31.49 -36.23
N GLY A 883 -45.36 30.73 -36.37
CA GLY A 883 -45.65 29.88 -37.52
C GLY A 883 -45.08 28.46 -37.47
N ALA A 884 -44.41 28.05 -36.39
CA ALA A 884 -43.98 26.67 -36.18
C ALA A 884 -45.16 25.68 -36.11
N LYS A 885 -44.93 24.43 -36.53
CA LYS A 885 -45.88 23.31 -36.38
C LYS A 885 -45.21 22.15 -35.67
N GLU A 886 -46.02 21.28 -35.05
CA GLU A 886 -45.60 20.14 -34.25
C GLU A 886 -44.63 19.18 -34.96
N LEU A 887 -44.80 19.00 -36.28
CA LEU A 887 -43.97 18.13 -37.11
C LEU A 887 -42.64 18.76 -37.54
N ASP A 888 -42.53 20.08 -37.47
CA ASP A 888 -41.37 20.85 -37.93
C ASP A 888 -40.35 21.08 -36.80
N VAL A 889 -40.68 20.75 -35.55
CA VAL A 889 -39.80 20.85 -34.38
C VAL A 889 -38.90 19.61 -34.26
N ARG A 890 -37.64 19.80 -33.86
CA ARG A 890 -36.75 18.75 -33.35
C ARG A 890 -35.99 19.26 -32.12
N PHE A 891 -35.52 18.32 -31.30
CA PHE A 891 -34.65 18.54 -30.14
C PHE A 891 -33.35 17.78 -30.34
N VAL A 892 -32.23 18.50 -30.38
CA VAL A 892 -30.89 17.99 -30.72
C VAL A 892 -29.88 18.97 -30.11
N ASP A 893 -28.82 18.52 -29.43
CA ASP A 893 -27.70 19.42 -29.13
C ASP A 893 -26.99 19.78 -30.44
N MET A 894 -27.06 21.05 -30.85
CA MET A 894 -26.37 21.57 -32.03
C MET A 894 -25.16 22.43 -31.66
N THR A 895 -24.89 22.67 -30.36
CA THR A 895 -23.77 23.51 -29.91
C THR A 895 -22.72 22.79 -29.07
N GLY A 896 -22.90 21.52 -28.75
CA GLY A 896 -21.98 20.70 -27.94
C GLY A 896 -21.88 21.19 -26.50
N ASP A 897 -23.01 21.60 -25.88
CA ASP A 897 -23.06 22.07 -24.48
C ASP A 897 -23.74 21.08 -23.52
N GLY A 898 -24.18 19.93 -24.03
CA GLY A 898 -24.84 18.85 -23.28
C GLY A 898 -26.35 19.01 -23.19
N LYS A 899 -26.97 19.95 -23.89
CA LYS A 899 -28.42 20.19 -23.85
C LYS A 899 -29.04 20.16 -25.24
N VAL A 900 -30.27 19.65 -25.32
CA VAL A 900 -31.05 19.73 -26.55
C VAL A 900 -31.47 21.16 -26.86
N ASP A 901 -31.15 21.60 -28.07
CA ASP A 901 -31.60 22.86 -28.64
C ASP A 901 -32.96 22.73 -29.34
N TYR A 902 -33.70 23.83 -29.45
CA TYR A 902 -34.94 23.88 -30.20
C TYR A 902 -34.62 24.15 -31.68
N LEU A 903 -34.92 23.18 -32.54
CA LEU A 903 -34.76 23.31 -33.99
C LEU A 903 -36.10 23.47 -34.69
N LEU A 904 -36.15 24.34 -35.69
CA LEU A 904 -37.20 24.35 -36.71
C LEU A 904 -36.60 23.86 -38.04
N VAL A 905 -37.13 22.76 -38.57
CA VAL A 905 -36.63 22.08 -39.77
C VAL A 905 -37.64 22.19 -40.90
N ASP A 906 -37.20 22.74 -42.04
CA ASP A 906 -38.04 22.92 -43.23
C ASP A 906 -38.39 21.60 -43.92
N GLU A 907 -39.66 21.46 -44.35
CA GLU A 907 -40.23 20.22 -44.87
C GLU A 907 -39.62 19.78 -46.21
N GLU A 908 -39.45 20.71 -47.16
CA GLU A 908 -38.96 20.40 -48.52
C GLU A 908 -37.43 20.29 -48.60
N THR A 909 -36.71 21.10 -47.81
CA THR A 909 -35.24 21.27 -47.94
C THR A 909 -34.43 20.67 -46.80
N GLY A 910 -35.04 20.45 -45.63
CA GLY A 910 -34.32 20.11 -44.40
C GLY A 910 -33.50 21.27 -43.83
N LYS A 911 -33.72 22.51 -44.28
CA LYS A 911 -33.09 23.73 -43.75
C LYS A 911 -33.37 23.88 -42.27
N VAL A 912 -32.33 24.08 -41.45
CA VAL A 912 -32.44 24.11 -39.99
C VAL A 912 -32.24 25.52 -39.44
N THR A 913 -33.20 25.96 -38.61
CA THR A 913 -33.10 27.19 -37.82
C THR A 913 -32.99 26.84 -36.34
N LEU A 914 -31.92 27.32 -35.69
CA LEU A 914 -31.53 27.04 -34.31
C LEU A 914 -32.01 28.12 -33.32
N TRP A 915 -32.54 27.66 -32.19
CA TRP A 915 -32.66 28.40 -30.93
C TRP A 915 -31.92 27.64 -29.83
N GLU A 916 -30.83 28.23 -29.33
CA GLU A 916 -29.92 27.63 -28.35
C GLU A 916 -30.54 27.60 -26.94
N ASN A 917 -30.37 26.48 -26.22
CA ASN A 917 -30.86 26.28 -24.85
C ASN A 917 -29.91 26.86 -23.79
N ILE A 918 -30.06 28.15 -23.48
CA ILE A 918 -29.34 28.79 -22.37
C ILE A 918 -30.07 28.66 -21.03
N GLY A 919 -30.85 27.59 -20.84
CA GLY A 919 -31.56 27.27 -19.60
C GLY A 919 -30.63 26.98 -18.41
N THR A 920 -31.14 27.25 -17.20
CA THR A 920 -30.38 27.14 -15.93
C THR A 920 -31.25 26.68 -14.76
N GLY A 921 -30.65 26.05 -13.75
CA GLY A 921 -31.39 25.33 -12.72
C GLY A 921 -31.75 23.93 -13.20
N GLY A 922 -32.20 23.07 -12.30
CA GLY A 922 -32.67 21.73 -12.62
C GLY A 922 -31.59 20.69 -12.91
N LYS A 923 -30.31 21.04 -13.04
CA LYS A 923 -29.26 20.05 -13.37
C LYS A 923 -28.96 19.07 -12.22
N TYR A 924 -29.08 19.51 -10.96
CA TYR A 924 -28.47 18.78 -9.84
C TYR A 924 -29.44 18.48 -8.69
N GLN A 925 -29.39 17.24 -8.19
CA GLN A 925 -30.02 16.83 -6.92
C GLN A 925 -29.00 16.95 -5.74
N PRO A 926 -29.46 17.21 -4.49
CA PRO A 926 -28.58 17.39 -3.34
C PRO A 926 -27.65 16.20 -3.03
N GLY A 927 -28.15 14.97 -3.11
CA GLY A 927 -27.39 13.75 -2.78
C GLY A 927 -26.28 13.41 -3.77
N GLU A 928 -26.39 13.87 -5.02
CA GLU A 928 -25.31 13.77 -6.02
C GLU A 928 -24.08 14.64 -5.68
N GLY A 929 -24.18 15.52 -4.68
CA GLY A 929 -23.06 16.30 -4.15
C GLY A 929 -22.31 15.62 -3.02
N VAL A 930 -22.71 14.41 -2.60
CA VAL A 930 -22.08 13.73 -1.45
C VAL A 930 -20.82 12.98 -1.87
N VAL A 931 -19.71 13.32 -1.22
CA VAL A 931 -18.46 12.57 -1.22
C VAL A 931 -18.24 12.05 0.20
N LEU A 932 -17.81 10.80 0.32
CA LEU A 932 -17.37 10.19 1.57
C LEU A 932 -15.86 10.05 1.49
N CYS A 933 -15.15 10.58 2.48
CA CYS A 933 -13.68 10.58 2.56
C CYS A 933 -13.23 11.04 3.94
N ASP A 934 -12.13 10.50 4.48
CA ASP A 934 -11.51 10.99 5.72
C ASP A 934 -11.04 12.46 5.57
N LEU A 935 -11.64 13.38 6.33
CA LEU A 935 -11.27 14.80 6.34
C LEU A 935 -10.35 15.19 7.50
N ASP A 936 -10.14 14.36 8.54
CA ASP A 936 -9.30 14.71 9.71
C ASP A 936 -8.05 13.86 9.99
N GLY A 937 -8.02 12.63 9.48
CA GLY A 937 -6.91 11.68 9.51
C GLY A 937 -7.10 10.51 10.49
N ASP A 938 -8.35 10.15 10.84
CA ASP A 938 -8.65 9.04 11.77
C ASP A 938 -8.97 7.69 11.11
N GLY A 939 -9.04 7.62 9.77
CA GLY A 939 -9.36 6.43 8.99
C GLY A 939 -10.85 6.23 8.69
N THR A 940 -11.75 6.94 9.38
CA THR A 940 -13.19 6.88 9.14
C THR A 940 -13.60 7.84 8.02
N SER A 941 -14.58 7.47 7.19
CA SER A 941 -15.09 8.38 6.16
C SER A 941 -16.01 9.45 6.73
N ASP A 942 -15.64 10.71 6.49
CA ASP A 942 -16.46 11.87 6.80
C ASP A 942 -17.44 12.20 5.68
N TYR A 943 -18.49 12.95 6.01
CA TYR A 943 -19.45 13.46 5.03
C TYR A 943 -18.95 14.80 4.49
N PHE A 944 -18.61 14.84 3.20
CA PHE A 944 -18.25 16.07 2.49
C PHE A 944 -19.28 16.39 1.40
N TRP A 945 -19.93 17.57 1.47
CA TRP A 945 -20.91 18.00 0.47
C TRP A 945 -20.32 19.03 -0.50
N LEU A 946 -20.36 18.74 -1.79
CA LEU A 946 -19.98 19.62 -2.90
C LEU A 946 -21.20 20.19 -3.62
N ASP A 947 -21.28 21.52 -3.67
CA ASP A 947 -22.23 22.23 -4.52
C ASP A 947 -21.84 22.15 -6.02
N GLU A 948 -22.66 22.73 -6.89
CA GLU A 948 -22.44 22.73 -8.33
C GLU A 948 -21.19 23.51 -8.80
N LYS A 949 -20.48 24.14 -7.87
CA LYS A 949 -19.32 25.02 -8.06
C LYS A 949 -18.07 24.53 -7.32
N GLY A 950 -18.07 23.32 -6.76
CA GLY A 950 -16.94 22.76 -6.02
C GLY A 950 -16.65 23.49 -4.71
N ARG A 951 -17.63 24.19 -4.14
CA ARG A 951 -17.58 24.68 -2.76
C ARG A 951 -18.01 23.53 -1.85
N GLY A 952 -17.28 23.34 -0.76
CA GLY A 952 -17.35 22.12 0.04
C GLY A 952 -17.65 22.39 1.52
N TRP A 953 -18.59 21.61 2.07
CA TRP A 953 -18.97 21.63 3.48
C TRP A 953 -18.67 20.29 4.14
N GLY A 954 -17.89 20.30 5.22
CA GLY A 954 -17.44 19.09 5.92
C GLY A 954 -18.22 18.82 7.21
N TYR A 955 -18.44 17.55 7.50
CA TYR A 955 -19.07 17.06 8.72
C TYR A 955 -18.31 15.82 9.19
N LEU A 956 -17.62 15.89 10.33
CA LEU A 956 -16.80 14.77 10.81
C LEU A 956 -17.65 13.66 11.45
N ASN A 957 -17.33 12.40 11.17
CA ASN A 957 -17.98 11.18 11.64
C ASN A 957 -17.57 10.80 13.07
N ILE A 958 -17.79 11.72 14.02
CA ILE A 958 -17.53 11.50 15.45
C ILE A 958 -18.45 10.42 16.09
N GLY A 959 -19.31 9.79 15.29
CA GLY A 959 -20.28 8.78 15.70
C GLY A 959 -19.89 7.36 15.34
N GLN A 960 -18.93 7.13 14.44
CA GLN A 960 -18.44 5.80 14.05
C GLN A 960 -19.58 4.78 13.83
N GLY A 961 -20.51 5.14 12.94
CA GLY A 961 -21.72 4.36 12.62
C GLY A 961 -22.99 4.83 13.33
N GLU A 962 -22.90 5.73 14.32
CA GLU A 962 -24.05 6.46 14.86
C GLU A 962 -24.29 7.81 14.14
N ASN A 963 -25.51 8.34 14.21
CA ASN A 963 -25.87 9.66 13.66
C ASN A 963 -25.38 10.81 14.58
N ALA A 964 -24.06 10.95 14.69
CA ALA A 964 -23.38 11.99 15.44
C ALA A 964 -22.27 12.63 14.59
N TRP A 965 -22.47 13.91 14.24
CA TRP A 965 -21.65 14.61 13.23
C TRP A 965 -21.14 15.97 13.74
N GLN A 966 -19.84 16.24 13.58
CA GLN A 966 -19.25 17.55 13.86
C GLN A 966 -19.28 18.46 12.62
N ASP A 967 -20.25 19.37 12.59
CA ASP A 967 -20.44 20.39 11.54
C ASP A 967 -19.24 21.36 11.47
N LEU A 968 -18.43 21.28 10.41
CA LEU A 968 -17.29 22.18 10.16
C LEU A 968 -17.68 23.43 9.37
N GLY A 969 -18.90 23.49 8.82
CA GLY A 969 -19.31 24.53 7.88
C GLY A 969 -18.58 24.45 6.54
N GLN A 970 -18.48 25.58 5.83
CA GLN A 970 -17.89 25.64 4.49
C GLN A 970 -16.36 25.72 4.56
N ILE A 971 -15.68 24.58 4.46
CA ILE A 971 -14.22 24.50 4.51
C ILE A 971 -13.58 24.77 3.13
N ALA A 972 -14.14 24.24 2.04
CA ALA A 972 -13.60 24.49 0.70
C ALA A 972 -14.18 25.78 0.10
N ASN A 973 -13.30 26.78 -0.04
CA ASN A 973 -13.60 28.16 -0.44
C ASN A 973 -12.82 28.57 -1.71
N GLY A 974 -12.43 27.60 -2.54
CA GLY A 974 -11.58 27.79 -3.71
C GLY A 974 -12.24 28.49 -4.90
N PRO A 975 -11.51 28.69 -6.01
CA PRO A 975 -12.09 29.17 -7.26
C PRO A 975 -13.11 28.16 -7.80
N VAL A 976 -14.28 28.67 -8.21
CA VAL A 976 -15.42 27.92 -8.75
C VAL A 976 -15.00 26.96 -9.87
N ARG A 977 -15.40 25.70 -9.75
CA ARG A 977 -15.14 24.57 -10.68
C ARG A 977 -16.37 23.69 -10.78
N ASP A 978 -16.57 22.97 -11.88
CA ASP A 978 -17.60 21.93 -11.90
C ASP A 978 -17.20 20.79 -10.93
N ARG A 979 -18.13 20.36 -10.07
CA ARG A 979 -17.89 19.32 -9.06
C ARG A 979 -17.53 17.95 -9.67
N ASN A 980 -17.95 17.68 -10.90
CA ASN A 980 -17.69 16.41 -11.58
C ASN A 980 -16.20 16.21 -11.90
N LEU A 981 -15.42 17.30 -11.94
CA LEU A 981 -13.97 17.29 -12.10
C LEU A 981 -13.21 17.00 -10.79
N ILE A 982 -13.92 16.88 -9.66
CA ILE A 982 -13.30 16.81 -8.32
C ILE A 982 -13.15 15.37 -7.85
N ARG A 983 -12.00 15.07 -7.25
CA ARG A 983 -11.73 13.85 -6.49
C ARG A 983 -11.20 14.27 -5.11
N MET A 984 -11.40 13.40 -4.13
CA MET A 984 -10.75 13.49 -2.82
C MET A 984 -9.79 12.32 -2.72
N GLY A 985 -8.64 12.50 -2.07
CA GLY A 985 -7.69 11.41 -1.85
C GLY A 985 -6.44 11.80 -1.06
N VAL A 986 -5.82 10.83 -0.39
CA VAL A 986 -4.71 11.01 0.56
C VAL A 986 -3.39 11.19 -0.17
N LEU A 987 -2.99 12.43 -0.46
CA LEU A 987 -1.74 12.74 -1.18
C LEU A 987 -0.58 13.12 -0.26
N THR A 988 -0.76 13.07 1.07
CA THR A 988 0.26 13.49 2.05
C THR A 988 0.25 12.66 3.33
N HIS A 989 1.38 12.66 4.06
CA HIS A 989 1.66 11.88 5.29
C HIS A 989 0.80 12.30 6.51
N SER A 990 -0.48 12.58 6.31
CA SER A 990 -1.33 13.23 7.31
C SER A 990 -2.74 12.67 7.42
N GLY A 991 -3.00 11.51 6.79
CA GLY A 991 -4.27 10.78 6.78
C GLY A 991 -5.37 11.44 5.95
N ARG A 992 -5.54 12.76 6.14
CA ARG A 992 -6.58 13.57 5.51
C ARG A 992 -6.58 13.49 3.98
N ALA A 993 -7.76 13.29 3.42
CA ALA A 993 -8.04 13.47 2.01
C ALA A 993 -7.77 14.93 1.59
N ASP A 994 -6.93 15.06 0.58
CA ASP A 994 -6.59 16.29 -0.11
C ASP A 994 -7.57 16.52 -1.28
N TYR A 995 -7.77 17.78 -1.68
CA TYR A 995 -8.77 18.17 -2.69
C TYR A 995 -8.12 18.24 -4.07
N ILE A 996 -8.59 17.40 -5.00
CA ILE A 996 -7.97 17.20 -6.32
C ILE A 996 -8.97 17.61 -7.41
N LEU A 997 -8.52 18.41 -8.38
CA LEU A 997 -9.21 18.63 -9.65
C LEU A 997 -8.50 17.85 -10.75
N VAL A 998 -9.25 17.05 -11.50
CA VAL A 998 -8.80 16.29 -12.67
C VAL A 998 -9.39 16.95 -13.92
N GLU A 999 -8.55 17.30 -14.90
CA GLU A 999 -9.02 17.83 -16.19
C GLU A 999 -9.58 16.71 -17.08
N GLU A 1000 -10.79 16.90 -17.63
CA GLU A 1000 -11.50 15.83 -18.37
C GLU A 1000 -10.76 15.38 -19.64
N ASP A 1001 -10.10 16.32 -20.33
CA ASP A 1001 -9.37 16.08 -21.58
C ASP A 1001 -8.03 15.36 -21.40
N THR A 1002 -7.40 15.39 -20.22
CA THR A 1002 -5.99 14.98 -20.05
C THR A 1002 -5.78 14.05 -18.86
N GLY A 1003 -6.65 14.14 -17.86
CA GLY A 1003 -6.46 13.61 -16.53
C GLY A 1003 -5.47 14.42 -15.68
N ARG A 1004 -5.04 15.60 -16.13
CA ARG A 1004 -4.07 16.43 -15.40
C ARG A 1004 -4.66 16.81 -14.05
N ALA A 1005 -3.94 16.46 -12.99
CA ALA A 1005 -4.40 16.61 -11.61
C ALA A 1005 -3.77 17.85 -10.99
N LEU A 1006 -4.59 18.82 -10.58
CA LEU A 1006 -4.20 19.96 -9.76
C LEU A 1006 -4.74 19.76 -8.34
N TRP A 1007 -3.99 20.11 -7.30
CA TRP A 1007 -4.40 19.76 -5.92
C TRP A 1007 -4.17 20.84 -4.85
N TRP A 1008 -4.96 20.73 -3.79
CA TRP A 1008 -4.96 21.56 -2.59
C TRP A 1008 -4.88 20.67 -1.35
N GLN A 1009 -3.85 20.87 -0.53
CA GLN A 1009 -3.67 20.08 0.69
C GLN A 1009 -4.61 20.54 1.80
N ASN A 1010 -5.24 19.59 2.49
CA ASN A 1010 -6.04 19.76 3.70
C ASN A 1010 -5.12 20.06 4.90
N LEU A 1011 -5.17 21.29 5.42
CA LEU A 1011 -4.32 21.71 6.55
C LEU A 1011 -4.88 21.32 7.94
N GLY A 1012 -6.09 20.74 8.00
CA GLY A 1012 -6.71 20.25 9.23
C GLY A 1012 -7.09 21.33 10.25
N PRO A 1013 -7.45 20.93 11.49
CA PRO A 1013 -8.04 21.83 12.49
C PRO A 1013 -7.09 22.94 12.95
N GLY A 1014 -5.77 22.73 12.88
CA GLY A 1014 -4.77 23.75 13.22
C GLY A 1014 -4.76 24.99 12.31
N TRP A 1015 -5.46 24.92 11.18
CA TRP A 1015 -5.58 25.99 10.19
C TRP A 1015 -7.06 26.26 9.80
N ASP A 1016 -8.00 25.95 10.70
CA ASP A 1016 -9.44 26.13 10.48
C ASP A 1016 -9.94 25.40 9.22
N TRP A 1017 -9.40 24.20 8.98
CA TRP A 1017 -9.67 23.34 7.82
C TRP A 1017 -9.40 24.00 6.46
N GLY A 1018 -8.46 24.95 6.44
CA GLY A 1018 -8.02 25.65 5.25
C GLY A 1018 -7.28 24.77 4.24
N TRP A 1019 -7.32 25.17 2.97
CA TRP A 1019 -6.81 24.40 1.83
C TRP A 1019 -5.62 25.10 1.17
N ALA A 1020 -4.45 24.45 1.12
CA ALA A 1020 -3.23 25.02 0.55
C ALA A 1020 -2.98 24.54 -0.89
N SER A 1021 -3.06 25.43 -1.88
CA SER A 1021 -2.72 25.12 -3.28
C SER A 1021 -1.28 24.58 -3.37
N ARG A 1022 -1.13 23.34 -3.87
CA ARG A 1022 0.18 22.70 -4.08
C ARG A 1022 0.62 22.72 -5.54
N GLY A 1023 -0.30 22.92 -6.47
CA GLY A 1023 -0.03 23.02 -7.90
C GLY A 1023 -0.48 21.77 -8.62
N GLU A 1024 0.38 21.22 -9.47
CA GLU A 1024 0.14 19.98 -10.21
C GLU A 1024 0.60 18.77 -9.38
N ALA A 1025 -0.25 17.75 -9.30
CA ALA A 1025 0.08 16.43 -8.76
C ALA A 1025 0.55 15.50 -9.89
N ALA A 1026 -0.16 15.52 -11.03
CA ALA A 1026 0.14 14.68 -12.19
C ALA A 1026 -0.15 15.42 -13.50
N THR A 1027 0.65 15.17 -14.54
CA THR A 1027 0.41 15.69 -15.90
C THR A 1027 -0.83 15.09 -16.57
N GLY A 1028 -1.31 13.96 -16.08
CA GLY A 1028 -2.43 13.20 -16.62
C GLY A 1028 -1.98 12.00 -17.49
N PRO A 1029 -2.72 10.86 -17.48
CA PRO A 1029 -2.28 9.62 -18.11
C PRO A 1029 -2.79 9.44 -19.55
N ARG A 1030 -3.49 10.42 -20.14
CA ARG A 1030 -4.17 10.27 -21.44
C ARG A 1030 -3.28 9.65 -22.52
N GLU A 1031 -2.08 10.18 -22.72
CA GLU A 1031 -1.15 9.67 -23.75
C GLU A 1031 -0.81 8.20 -23.50
N THR A 1032 -0.55 7.79 -22.26
CA THR A 1032 -0.32 6.39 -21.90
C THR A 1032 -1.55 5.51 -22.15
N ILE A 1033 -2.74 5.95 -21.75
CA ILE A 1033 -4.00 5.21 -21.94
C ILE A 1033 -4.33 5.02 -23.43
N GLN A 1034 -4.09 6.02 -24.26
CA GLN A 1034 -4.31 5.94 -25.70
C GLN A 1034 -3.23 5.13 -26.42
N ASP A 1035 -1.95 5.44 -26.20
CA ASP A 1035 -0.84 4.91 -27.00
C ASP A 1035 -0.32 3.54 -26.52
N THR A 1036 -0.44 3.24 -25.23
CA THR A 1036 0.02 1.95 -24.65
C THR A 1036 -1.12 0.92 -24.58
N TYR A 1037 -2.32 1.34 -24.19
CA TYR A 1037 -3.46 0.45 -23.96
C TYR A 1037 -4.52 0.49 -25.07
N GLY A 1038 -4.51 1.50 -25.94
CA GLY A 1038 -5.47 1.62 -27.06
C GLY A 1038 -6.88 2.05 -26.66
N TRP A 1039 -7.08 2.58 -25.45
CA TRP A 1039 -8.41 2.91 -24.92
C TRP A 1039 -8.76 4.38 -25.15
N LYS A 1040 -10.06 4.72 -25.33
CA LYS A 1040 -10.50 6.12 -25.29
C LYS A 1040 -10.34 6.63 -23.84
N PHE A 1041 -9.55 7.68 -23.65
CA PHE A 1041 -9.41 8.32 -22.34
C PHE A 1041 -10.66 9.13 -21.97
N LYS A 1042 -11.04 9.10 -20.68
CA LYS A 1042 -12.14 9.84 -20.06
C LYS A 1042 -11.72 10.30 -18.66
N GLY A 1043 -11.65 11.60 -18.35
CA GLY A 1043 -11.32 12.09 -17.00
C GLY A 1043 -12.32 11.65 -15.92
N LYS A 1044 -13.60 11.42 -16.27
CA LYS A 1044 -14.60 10.84 -15.37
C LYS A 1044 -14.27 9.42 -14.88
N ASN A 1045 -13.32 8.74 -15.52
CA ASN A 1045 -12.85 7.40 -15.16
C ASN A 1045 -11.59 7.38 -14.26
N VAL A 1046 -11.01 8.53 -13.94
CA VAL A 1046 -9.87 8.65 -12.99
C VAL A 1046 -10.34 8.46 -11.55
N ARG A 1047 -9.56 7.72 -10.75
CA ARG A 1047 -9.74 7.53 -9.29
C ARG A 1047 -8.42 7.81 -8.56
N PHE A 1048 -8.54 8.00 -7.24
CA PHE A 1048 -7.46 7.98 -6.28
C PHE A 1048 -7.84 6.96 -5.20
N ALA A 1049 -6.93 6.05 -4.87
CA ALA A 1049 -7.10 4.98 -3.87
C ALA A 1049 -5.74 4.28 -3.66
N ASP A 1050 -5.33 4.05 -2.42
CA ASP A 1050 -4.15 3.28 -2.03
C ASP A 1050 -4.33 1.78 -2.32
N LEU A 1051 -3.67 1.27 -3.36
CA LEU A 1051 -3.77 -0.16 -3.74
C LEU A 1051 -2.65 -1.02 -3.16
N ASP A 1052 -1.64 -0.46 -2.48
CA ASP A 1052 -0.50 -1.21 -1.94
C ASP A 1052 -0.22 -1.05 -0.43
N GLY A 1053 -1.04 -0.25 0.27
CA GLY A 1053 -1.12 -0.17 1.73
C GLY A 1053 -0.04 0.69 2.38
N ASP A 1054 0.53 1.66 1.66
CA ASP A 1054 1.60 2.54 2.18
C ASP A 1054 1.11 3.88 2.76
N GLY A 1055 -0.19 4.16 2.68
CA GLY A 1055 -0.84 5.35 3.21
C GLY A 1055 -0.90 6.53 2.24
N PHE A 1056 -0.67 6.30 0.95
CA PHE A 1056 -0.83 7.31 -0.11
C PHE A 1056 -1.71 6.80 -1.24
N ASP A 1057 -2.74 7.58 -1.61
CA ASP A 1057 -3.59 7.22 -2.74
C ASP A 1057 -2.82 7.23 -4.06
N ASP A 1058 -2.92 6.13 -4.79
CA ASP A 1058 -2.35 5.96 -6.11
C ASP A 1058 -3.18 6.67 -7.19
N TYR A 1059 -2.56 7.04 -8.30
CA TYR A 1059 -3.29 7.52 -9.46
C TYR A 1059 -3.82 6.31 -10.22
N LEU A 1060 -5.15 6.18 -10.34
CA LEU A 1060 -5.79 5.05 -11.04
C LEU A 1060 -6.61 5.51 -12.24
N TYR A 1061 -6.63 4.69 -13.30
CA TYR A 1061 -7.55 4.81 -14.42
C TYR A 1061 -8.34 3.50 -14.63
N VAL A 1062 -9.68 3.57 -14.61
CA VAL A 1062 -10.56 2.43 -14.82
C VAL A 1062 -11.20 2.51 -16.22
N ASN A 1063 -10.96 1.52 -17.10
CA ASN A 1063 -11.56 1.53 -18.43
C ASN A 1063 -13.05 1.12 -18.41
N ASP A 1064 -13.74 1.27 -19.55
CA ASP A 1064 -15.16 0.94 -19.66
C ASP A 1064 -15.47 -0.58 -19.69
N GLN A 1065 -14.50 -1.44 -19.38
CA GLN A 1065 -14.67 -2.88 -19.08
C GLN A 1065 -14.27 -3.23 -17.62
N GLY A 1066 -13.86 -2.24 -16.82
CA GLY A 1066 -13.41 -2.39 -15.44
C GLY A 1066 -11.92 -2.67 -15.28
N ALA A 1067 -11.13 -2.67 -16.36
CA ALA A 1067 -9.69 -2.87 -16.27
C ALA A 1067 -9.01 -1.66 -15.64
N VAL A 1068 -8.01 -1.88 -14.79
CA VAL A 1068 -7.41 -0.85 -13.93
C VAL A 1068 -5.93 -0.71 -14.24
N VAL A 1069 -5.51 0.50 -14.62
CA VAL A 1069 -4.10 0.88 -14.70
C VAL A 1069 -3.78 1.80 -13.52
N MET A 1070 -2.73 1.45 -12.79
CA MET A 1070 -2.23 2.13 -11.60
C MET A 1070 -0.87 2.78 -11.91
N TRP A 1071 -0.64 3.97 -11.35
CA TRP A 1071 0.67 4.56 -11.19
C TRP A 1071 0.91 4.76 -9.70
N LYS A 1072 1.85 4.01 -9.13
CA LYS A 1072 2.12 4.05 -7.69
C LYS A 1072 2.47 5.48 -7.22
N ASN A 1073 1.91 5.94 -6.11
CA ASN A 1073 2.36 7.14 -5.41
C ASN A 1073 3.70 6.87 -4.69
N LEU A 1074 4.74 7.65 -4.97
CA LEU A 1074 6.07 7.43 -4.38
C LEU A 1074 6.31 8.22 -3.08
N GLY A 1075 5.26 8.82 -2.49
CA GLY A 1075 5.30 9.56 -1.22
C GLY A 1075 6.16 10.84 -1.21
N THR A 1076 6.69 11.26 -2.37
CA THR A 1076 7.65 12.37 -2.45
C THR A 1076 7.00 13.75 -2.38
N ASN A 1077 7.81 14.80 -2.13
CA ASN A 1077 7.39 16.19 -2.21
C ASN A 1077 8.35 17.01 -3.11
N PRO A 1078 7.95 17.45 -4.32
CA PRO A 1078 6.63 17.25 -4.94
C PRO A 1078 6.32 15.77 -5.20
N ILE A 1079 5.03 15.46 -5.38
CA ILE A 1079 4.55 14.11 -5.69
C ILE A 1079 5.25 13.60 -6.96
N SER A 1080 5.63 12.34 -6.95
CA SER A 1080 6.12 11.62 -8.13
C SER A 1080 5.46 10.24 -8.18
N TRP A 1081 5.31 9.74 -9.40
CA TRP A 1081 4.53 8.54 -9.69
C TRP A 1081 5.43 7.46 -10.26
N GLY A 1082 5.10 6.20 -9.98
CA GLY A 1082 5.73 5.03 -10.56
C GLY A 1082 5.43 4.88 -12.05
N LEU A 1083 5.87 3.75 -12.62
CA LEU A 1083 5.48 3.35 -13.97
C LEU A 1083 4.00 2.89 -13.99
N PRO A 1084 3.33 2.95 -15.16
CA PRO A 1084 2.00 2.37 -15.33
C PRO A 1084 2.04 0.84 -15.23
N HIS A 1085 1.26 0.25 -14.34
CA HIS A 1085 1.02 -1.19 -14.28
C HIS A 1085 -0.47 -1.50 -14.49
N LEU A 1086 -0.77 -2.53 -15.30
CA LEU A 1086 -2.11 -3.10 -15.41
C LEU A 1086 -2.34 -3.99 -14.18
N VAL A 1087 -3.04 -3.47 -13.18
CA VAL A 1087 -3.24 -4.17 -11.91
C VAL A 1087 -4.47 -5.07 -11.92
N ALA A 1088 -5.46 -4.79 -12.78
CA ALA A 1088 -6.60 -5.66 -13.03
C ALA A 1088 -7.00 -5.67 -14.52
N ASP A 1089 -7.25 -6.86 -15.08
CA ASP A 1089 -7.69 -7.05 -16.48
C ASP A 1089 -9.14 -6.56 -16.75
N GLY A 1090 -9.91 -6.32 -15.68
CA GLY A 1090 -11.33 -5.99 -15.73
C GLY A 1090 -12.23 -7.22 -15.82
N VAL A 1091 -13.52 -7.01 -15.56
CA VAL A 1091 -14.51 -8.11 -15.42
C VAL A 1091 -15.77 -7.90 -16.27
N GLY A 1092 -15.71 -7.00 -17.26
CA GLY A 1092 -16.80 -6.71 -18.19
C GLY A 1092 -17.88 -5.80 -17.59
N VAL A 1093 -17.48 -4.79 -16.82
CA VAL A 1093 -18.37 -3.83 -16.13
C VAL A 1093 -17.94 -2.39 -16.39
N LEU A 1094 -18.84 -1.43 -16.23
CA LEU A 1094 -18.55 -0.02 -16.53
C LEU A 1094 -17.78 0.65 -15.37
N ALA A 1095 -16.93 1.63 -15.69
CA ALA A 1095 -16.06 2.31 -14.71
C ALA A 1095 -16.79 3.03 -13.55
N ARG A 1096 -18.12 3.22 -13.65
CA ARG A 1096 -18.98 3.73 -12.54
C ARG A 1096 -19.36 2.66 -11.51
N GLN A 1097 -19.20 1.38 -11.85
CA GLN A 1097 -19.53 0.24 -11.00
C GLN A 1097 -18.36 -0.22 -10.13
N VAL A 1098 -17.13 0.10 -10.53
CA VAL A 1098 -15.90 -0.23 -9.81
C VAL A 1098 -15.68 0.78 -8.69
N GLN A 1099 -15.48 0.27 -7.47
CA GLN A 1099 -15.06 0.99 -6.28
C GLN A 1099 -13.87 0.26 -5.65
N PHE A 1100 -13.07 0.97 -4.84
CA PHE A 1100 -11.94 0.40 -4.12
C PHE A 1100 -12.16 0.62 -2.63
N ALA A 1101 -12.09 -0.45 -1.84
CA ALA A 1101 -12.45 -0.47 -0.43
C ALA A 1101 -11.91 -1.76 0.21
N ASP A 1102 -11.32 -1.73 1.40
CA ASP A 1102 -10.94 -2.94 2.14
C ASP A 1102 -12.22 -3.65 2.62
N THR A 1103 -12.49 -4.87 2.14
CA THR A 1103 -13.74 -5.58 2.46
C THR A 1103 -13.61 -6.67 3.52
N ASP A 1104 -12.39 -7.13 3.87
CA ASP A 1104 -12.17 -8.15 4.90
C ASP A 1104 -11.31 -7.74 6.10
N GLY A 1105 -10.61 -6.60 6.03
CA GLY A 1105 -9.89 -5.94 7.12
C GLY A 1105 -8.39 -6.26 7.16
N ASP A 1106 -7.78 -6.59 6.01
CA ASP A 1106 -6.35 -6.93 5.94
C ASP A 1106 -5.43 -5.70 5.84
N GLY A 1107 -5.97 -4.54 5.45
CA GLY A 1107 -5.28 -3.27 5.26
C GLY A 1107 -5.05 -2.88 3.79
N LEU A 1108 -5.57 -3.65 2.82
CA LEU A 1108 -5.44 -3.39 1.39
C LEU A 1108 -6.81 -3.13 0.74
N LEU A 1109 -6.87 -2.18 -0.21
CA LEU A 1109 -8.13 -1.89 -0.90
C LEU A 1109 -8.45 -2.95 -1.97
N ASP A 1110 -9.65 -3.52 -1.88
CA ASP A 1110 -10.14 -4.55 -2.80
C ASP A 1110 -10.75 -3.96 -4.07
N TYR A 1111 -10.79 -4.76 -5.13
CA TYR A 1111 -11.55 -4.44 -6.34
C TYR A 1111 -13.02 -4.83 -6.12
N VAL A 1112 -13.90 -3.84 -5.92
CA VAL A 1112 -15.33 -4.06 -5.62
C VAL A 1112 -16.20 -3.62 -6.79
N VAL A 1113 -17.10 -4.50 -7.23
CA VAL A 1113 -18.07 -4.23 -8.30
C VAL A 1113 -19.47 -4.14 -7.73
N VAL A 1114 -20.12 -2.99 -7.91
CA VAL A 1114 -21.52 -2.77 -7.55
C VAL A 1114 -22.42 -2.88 -8.79
N GLY A 1115 -23.47 -3.69 -8.72
CA GLY A 1115 -24.46 -3.88 -9.78
C GLY A 1115 -25.40 -2.68 -9.90
N SER A 1116 -25.47 -2.09 -11.10
CA SER A 1116 -26.24 -0.87 -11.39
C SER A 1116 -27.72 -0.95 -10.98
N VAL A 1117 -28.33 -2.13 -11.05
CA VAL A 1117 -29.78 -2.34 -10.84
C VAL A 1117 -30.17 -2.47 -9.36
N THR A 1118 -29.54 -3.37 -8.61
CA THR A 1118 -29.98 -3.79 -7.26
C THR A 1118 -29.07 -3.31 -6.13
N GLY A 1119 -27.90 -2.76 -6.47
CA GLY A 1119 -26.81 -2.49 -5.53
C GLY A 1119 -26.03 -3.72 -5.11
N ALA A 1120 -26.35 -4.92 -5.62
CA ALA A 1120 -25.64 -6.15 -5.29
C ALA A 1120 -24.14 -6.02 -5.62
N ALA A 1121 -23.27 -6.35 -4.68
CA ALA A 1121 -21.85 -6.09 -4.73
C ALA A 1121 -21.02 -7.38 -4.63
N ARG A 1122 -19.89 -7.42 -5.34
CA ARG A 1122 -18.89 -8.50 -5.27
C ARG A 1122 -17.50 -7.90 -5.08
N SER A 1123 -16.73 -8.48 -4.17
CA SER A 1123 -15.32 -8.14 -3.95
C SER A 1123 -14.40 -9.18 -4.60
N TRP A 1124 -13.26 -8.70 -5.08
CA TRP A 1124 -12.08 -9.49 -5.42
C TRP A 1124 -10.97 -9.02 -4.49
N HIS A 1125 -10.47 -9.89 -3.63
CA HIS A 1125 -9.57 -9.48 -2.55
C HIS A 1125 -8.13 -9.27 -3.01
N ASN A 1126 -7.48 -8.23 -2.48
CA ASN A 1126 -6.14 -7.80 -2.85
C ASN A 1126 -5.07 -8.66 -2.16
N LEU A 1127 -4.75 -9.85 -2.68
CA LEU A 1127 -3.71 -10.71 -2.09
C LEU A 1127 -2.26 -10.22 -2.38
N GLY A 1128 -2.06 -8.90 -2.53
CA GLY A 1128 -0.78 -8.24 -2.81
C GLY A 1128 -0.21 -8.45 -4.22
N PHE A 1129 0.90 -7.79 -4.50
CA PHE A 1129 1.50 -7.70 -5.83
C PHE A 1129 2.29 -8.95 -6.27
N ARG A 1130 2.47 -9.08 -7.58
CA ARG A 1130 3.41 -9.98 -8.26
C ARG A 1130 4.66 -9.23 -8.72
N ASP A 1131 5.71 -9.98 -9.08
CA ASP A 1131 6.97 -9.48 -9.63
C ASP A 1131 6.83 -8.63 -10.92
N ASP A 1132 5.70 -8.71 -11.62
CA ASP A 1132 5.37 -7.90 -12.81
C ASP A 1132 4.59 -6.60 -12.49
N GLY A 1133 4.26 -6.38 -11.22
CA GLY A 1133 3.48 -5.24 -10.73
C GLY A 1133 1.96 -5.39 -10.90
N SER A 1134 1.45 -6.57 -11.25
CA SER A 1134 0.00 -6.86 -11.22
C SER A 1134 -0.45 -7.35 -9.84
N ILE A 1135 -1.71 -7.13 -9.46
CA ILE A 1135 -2.27 -7.55 -8.16
C ILE A 1135 -2.82 -8.97 -8.21
N ARG A 1136 -2.61 -9.75 -7.14
CA ARG A 1136 -3.11 -11.12 -6.96
C ARG A 1136 -4.56 -11.13 -6.48
N TRP A 1137 -5.50 -10.81 -7.37
CA TRP A 1137 -6.93 -10.95 -7.08
C TRP A 1137 -7.33 -12.40 -6.77
N ASN A 1138 -8.20 -12.59 -5.78
CA ASN A 1138 -8.86 -13.88 -5.51
C ASN A 1138 -9.99 -14.19 -6.53
N THR A 1139 -10.73 -15.28 -6.32
CA THR A 1139 -12.00 -15.53 -7.04
C THR A 1139 -13.14 -14.73 -6.41
N PRO A 1140 -14.04 -14.11 -7.19
CA PRO A 1140 -15.03 -13.17 -6.68
C PRO A 1140 -15.91 -13.76 -5.58
N LEU A 1141 -16.03 -13.02 -4.48
CA LEU A 1141 -16.93 -13.33 -3.37
C LEU A 1141 -18.23 -12.53 -3.49
N SER A 1142 -19.30 -13.01 -2.85
CA SER A 1142 -20.49 -12.18 -2.65
C SER A 1142 -20.21 -11.24 -1.49
N PHE A 1143 -20.18 -9.94 -1.76
CA PHE A 1143 -20.03 -8.93 -0.73
C PHE A 1143 -21.42 -8.55 -0.20
N ALA A 1144 -22.33 -8.10 -1.06
CA ALA A 1144 -23.71 -7.82 -0.66
C ALA A 1144 -24.71 -8.32 -1.70
N ASP A 1145 -25.82 -8.92 -1.26
CA ASP A 1145 -26.93 -9.33 -2.14
C ASP A 1145 -27.70 -8.12 -2.73
N GLY A 1146 -27.43 -6.91 -2.22
CA GLY A 1146 -28.05 -5.66 -2.62
C GLY A 1146 -29.36 -5.39 -1.87
N VAL A 1147 -29.60 -4.11 -1.56
CA VAL A 1147 -30.76 -3.68 -0.75
C VAL A 1147 -31.95 -3.20 -1.59
N GLY A 1148 -31.89 -3.35 -2.93
CA GLY A 1148 -32.90 -2.86 -3.86
C GLY A 1148 -32.75 -1.37 -4.23
N VAL A 1149 -31.59 -0.78 -3.92
CA VAL A 1149 -31.18 0.59 -4.28
C VAL A 1149 -30.24 0.51 -5.49
N PRO A 1150 -30.42 1.32 -6.55
CA PRO A 1150 -29.53 1.31 -7.71
C PRO A 1150 -28.06 1.59 -7.36
N GLY A 1151 -27.13 0.91 -8.03
CA GLY A 1151 -25.70 0.95 -7.70
C GLY A 1151 -25.05 2.35 -7.71
N ARG A 1152 -25.60 3.29 -8.50
CA ARG A 1152 -25.21 4.71 -8.50
C ARG A 1152 -25.42 5.44 -7.16
N SER A 1153 -26.32 4.92 -6.32
CA SER A 1153 -26.60 5.42 -4.96
C SER A 1153 -25.87 4.63 -3.87
N ILE A 1154 -24.93 3.75 -4.22
CA ILE A 1154 -24.18 2.92 -3.26
C ILE A 1154 -22.72 3.39 -3.16
N LYS A 1155 -22.21 3.45 -1.93
CA LYS A 1155 -20.78 3.55 -1.64
C LYS A 1155 -20.35 2.40 -0.75
N ILE A 1156 -19.20 1.82 -1.07
CA ILE A 1156 -18.50 0.88 -0.20
C ILE A 1156 -17.32 1.63 0.41
N THR A 1157 -17.35 1.86 1.73
CA THR A 1157 -16.38 2.76 2.40
C THR A 1157 -16.44 2.59 3.92
N GLU A 1158 -15.34 2.85 4.64
CA GLU A 1158 -15.28 2.74 6.10
C GLU A 1158 -16.15 3.82 6.78
N MET A 1159 -17.14 3.44 7.60
CA MET A 1159 -18.01 4.36 8.34
C MET A 1159 -18.06 4.11 9.86
N THR A 1160 -17.58 2.97 10.37
CA THR A 1160 -17.52 2.64 11.81
C THR A 1160 -16.11 2.72 12.41
N GLY A 1161 -15.12 2.96 11.56
CA GLY A 1161 -13.70 2.99 11.87
C GLY A 1161 -13.12 1.61 12.19
N ASP A 1162 -13.88 0.50 12.04
CA ASP A 1162 -13.45 -0.86 12.43
C ASP A 1162 -12.55 -1.60 11.43
N ASP A 1163 -11.96 -0.81 10.53
CA ASP A 1163 -10.98 -1.18 9.52
C ASP A 1163 -11.59 -2.12 8.44
N ARG A 1164 -12.92 -2.09 8.28
CA ARG A 1164 -13.69 -2.90 7.32
C ARG A 1164 -14.77 -2.06 6.63
N ALA A 1165 -14.62 -1.83 5.33
CA ALA A 1165 -15.52 -0.97 4.58
C ALA A 1165 -16.98 -1.47 4.58
N ASP A 1166 -17.89 -0.54 4.84
CA ASP A 1166 -19.32 -0.76 4.98
C ASP A 1166 -20.09 -0.58 3.68
N TYR A 1167 -21.36 -1.03 3.68
CA TYR A 1167 -22.29 -0.77 2.58
C TYR A 1167 -23.19 0.42 2.93
N VAL A 1168 -23.05 1.51 2.18
CA VAL A 1168 -23.74 2.79 2.41
C VAL A 1168 -24.69 3.13 1.25
N THR A 1169 -25.95 3.47 1.54
CA THR A 1169 -26.86 4.06 0.53
C THR A 1169 -26.94 5.57 0.69
N ILE A 1170 -26.81 6.32 -0.41
CA ILE A 1170 -27.01 7.77 -0.49
C ILE A 1170 -28.37 8.06 -1.14
N ASN A 1171 -29.30 8.67 -0.40
CA ASN A 1171 -30.56 9.13 -0.98
C ASN A 1171 -30.31 10.37 -1.88
N PRO A 1172 -30.75 10.37 -3.15
CA PRO A 1172 -30.41 11.44 -4.08
C PRO A 1172 -31.07 12.79 -3.76
N ASP A 1173 -32.22 12.83 -3.08
CA ASP A 1173 -32.98 14.07 -2.86
C ASP A 1173 -32.46 14.94 -1.72
N ASN A 1174 -31.77 14.37 -0.74
CA ASN A 1174 -31.27 15.08 0.44
C ASN A 1174 -29.83 14.72 0.84
N GLY A 1175 -29.26 13.63 0.31
CA GLY A 1175 -27.96 13.10 0.71
C GLY A 1175 -27.99 12.31 2.02
N ALA A 1176 -29.17 11.94 2.53
CA ALA A 1176 -29.26 11.09 3.72
C ALA A 1176 -28.59 9.73 3.49
N LEU A 1177 -27.87 9.26 4.52
CA LEU A 1177 -27.09 8.02 4.49
C LEU A 1177 -27.80 6.94 5.32
N ASN A 1178 -27.93 5.73 4.76
CA ASN A 1178 -28.21 4.53 5.56
C ASN A 1178 -27.03 3.57 5.50
N LEU A 1179 -26.74 2.91 6.63
CA LEU A 1179 -25.57 2.06 6.84
C LEU A 1179 -25.96 0.61 7.12
N TRP A 1180 -25.25 -0.30 6.45
CA TRP A 1180 -25.16 -1.71 6.81
C TRP A 1180 -23.70 -1.98 7.17
N HIS A 1181 -23.47 -2.37 8.43
CA HIS A 1181 -22.14 -2.58 9.02
C HIS A 1181 -21.52 -3.90 8.58
N ASN A 1182 -20.27 -3.86 8.11
CA ASN A 1182 -19.44 -4.99 7.68
C ASN A 1182 -18.62 -5.58 8.84
N ARG A 1183 -19.30 -6.15 9.84
CA ARG A 1183 -18.61 -6.68 11.03
C ARG A 1183 -18.23 -8.15 10.93
N CYS A 1184 -17.16 -8.53 11.63
CA CYS A 1184 -16.99 -9.90 12.10
C CYS A 1184 -18.04 -10.23 13.17
N LEU A 1185 -18.47 -11.50 13.29
CA LEU A 1185 -19.61 -11.86 14.13
C LEU A 1185 -19.26 -12.04 15.61
N PRO A 1186 -19.71 -11.17 16.53
CA PRO A 1186 -19.98 -11.61 17.90
C PRO A 1186 -21.15 -12.61 17.87
N ILE A 1187 -20.95 -13.81 18.41
CA ILE A 1187 -21.95 -14.91 18.51
C ILE A 1187 -22.63 -14.90 19.88
#